data_AF-A0A8H9CG95-F1
#
_entry.id   AF-A0A8H9CG95-F1
#
_cell.length_a   1.000
_cell.length_b   1.000
_cell.length_c   1.000
_cell.angle_alpha   90.00
_cell.angle_beta   90.00
_cell.angle_gamma   90.00
#
_symmetry.space_group_name_H-M   'P 1'
#
loop_
_entity.id
_entity.type
_entity.pdbx_description
1 polymer ?
#
loop_
_entity_poly.entity_id
_entity_poly.type
_entity_poly.pdbx_seq_one_letter_code
_entity_poly.pdbx_strand_id
1 'polypeptide(L)'
;MFDVLKYLLVVVVLLLQSCGNESSPKTLDAPKNLVAIKGDAMVTLTWYKVNEATKYRVYYAKQSFSSIGNDLSNYATLDGGSLLQNITDNNKIIIGLTNGITYYFVVTAIKDDIEGPPSAMAGATPVSKPVLENLPAKHLTLGNDIEAFIFRNTESAASSCSSVPQLPSGLTMALVGGSCQISGIPNALQDATIYTVKALNLVGNSTATVSIDIALGKPRDFTATKGDTSVTLAWRAVSGATGYKIYYAQNAISASNLGSASLAQVSNVGGIIDNLINDTTYYFAVTAVKGGTESSLSAVISATPILSKPSIANLSTKQLIFNVNIEVFAFTNTGGLVRNCSSEPSLPSGLIMTLVDGSCQISGTPTTLQNTTTYTITATNVVGNDTATISISVNLDTPKNLTATKGNASVGLTWDAVSSATEYQVYYAKQSFNGISDLSNYASLDGGLLLENITSNSKTITGLAYNTEYYFVVTAVKNTFESGGSNEIIATPKGMLLNDTGMTWGGDYPLGNNTNCTGAVILEQDCSHGRDAKAIAGTLGKVGGGKAGFDFTKLGSTGNVLSIQNATWIIGGTGTESAGTKWSCVEDNHTGLIWEVKTDSGSKDSNTLDQVHTNIHHKDNRYRWGGKTALGRDSDNKEGAYDNNWTGLVDGTNAENLCGDNNWRVPTLEELHSIADLSVVSPIIDNHYFPNTVSLSFWSSLPSLYNSGLAWLLDFSSGNSGNYSRRNKFYVRLVRSKR
;
A
#
# COMPACT_ATOMS: atom_id res chain seq x y z
N MET A 1 5.72 40.17 -54.90
CA MET A 1 7.17 40.26 -55.18
C MET A 1 7.49 39.14 -56.17
N PHE A 2 8.36 39.39 -57.14
CA PHE A 2 8.65 38.57 -58.34
C PHE A 2 7.66 38.64 -59.52
N ASP A 3 8.30 38.79 -60.69
CA ASP A 3 7.95 38.58 -62.11
C ASP A 3 6.67 37.82 -62.49
N VAL A 4 6.05 38.03 -63.66
CA VAL A 4 6.68 38.01 -65.01
C VAL A 4 6.06 39.01 -65.99
N LEU A 5 6.93 39.79 -66.66
CA LEU A 5 6.67 40.50 -67.90
C LEU A 5 7.05 39.61 -69.11
N LYS A 6 6.09 39.14 -69.93
CA LYS A 6 6.30 38.59 -71.29
C LYS A 6 4.97 38.15 -71.96
N TYR A 7 4.63 38.72 -73.11
CA TYR A 7 4.35 38.04 -74.39
C TYR A 7 3.79 39.00 -75.47
N LEU A 8 4.18 38.75 -76.73
CA LEU A 8 4.09 39.55 -77.98
C LEU A 8 5.26 40.54 -78.18
N LEU A 9 5.88 40.65 -79.36
CA LEU A 9 5.47 40.23 -80.72
C LEU A 9 6.62 39.53 -81.51
N VAL A 10 6.32 39.05 -82.72
CA VAL A 10 7.07 38.06 -83.52
C VAL A 10 7.73 38.65 -84.78
N VAL A 11 9.01 38.27 -84.99
CA VAL A 11 9.72 37.89 -86.25
C VAL A 11 8.85 37.77 -87.53
N VAL A 12 9.17 38.28 -88.74
CA VAL A 12 10.41 38.89 -89.30
C VAL A 12 10.15 39.54 -90.69
N VAL A 13 11.02 40.49 -91.11
CA VAL A 13 11.44 40.92 -92.48
C VAL A 13 10.41 41.06 -93.64
N LEU A 14 10.56 42.15 -94.41
CA LEU A 14 10.53 42.09 -95.87
C LEU A 14 11.52 43.10 -96.50
N LEU A 15 12.47 42.59 -97.28
CA LEU A 15 13.25 43.33 -98.28
C LEU A 15 12.40 43.51 -99.54
N LEU A 16 12.50 44.66 -100.22
CA LEU A 16 13.05 44.72 -101.59
C LEU A 16 13.10 46.17 -102.13
N GLN A 17 13.87 46.34 -103.20
CA GLN A 17 14.28 47.63 -103.75
C GLN A 17 13.13 48.41 -104.43
N SER A 18 13.21 49.73 -104.36
CA SER A 18 12.55 50.62 -105.30
C SER A 18 13.40 50.82 -106.56
N CYS A 19 12.84 50.57 -107.73
CA CYS A 19 13.22 51.25 -108.98
C CYS A 19 11.99 51.28 -109.90
N GLY A 20 11.63 52.47 -110.40
CA GLY A 20 10.47 52.66 -111.28
C GLY A 20 9.54 53.76 -110.79
N ASN A 21 9.64 54.94 -111.40
CA ASN A 21 8.58 55.93 -111.38
C ASN A 21 7.41 55.43 -112.23
N GLU A 22 6.24 55.20 -111.63
CA GLU A 22 4.97 55.47 -112.32
C GLU A 22 4.01 56.16 -111.35
N SER A 23 3.43 57.27 -111.81
CA SER A 23 2.45 58.06 -111.07
C SER A 23 1.07 57.41 -111.14
N SER A 24 0.85 56.41 -110.28
CA SER A 24 -0.48 55.90 -109.95
C SER A 24 -1.02 56.63 -108.70
N PRO A 25 -2.33 56.96 -108.61
CA PRO A 25 -2.90 57.59 -107.42
C PRO A 25 -2.69 56.69 -106.20
N LYS A 26 -1.91 57.20 -105.23
CA LYS A 26 -1.54 56.47 -104.02
C LYS A 26 -2.79 56.24 -103.15
N THR A 27 -3.37 55.03 -103.25
CA THR A 27 -4.49 54.61 -102.41
C THR A 27 -4.07 54.56 -100.94
N LEU A 28 -4.95 55.00 -100.04
CA LEU A 28 -4.71 55.03 -98.61
C LEU A 28 -4.47 53.60 -98.06
N ASP A 29 -3.53 53.44 -97.13
CA ASP A 29 -3.23 52.13 -96.52
C ASP A 29 -4.33 51.68 -95.53
N ALA A 30 -4.58 50.37 -95.47
CA ALA A 30 -5.41 49.75 -94.42
C ALA A 30 -4.74 49.87 -93.03
N PRO A 31 -5.50 50.18 -91.95
CA PRO A 31 -4.98 50.12 -90.59
C PRO A 31 -4.46 48.72 -90.22
N LYS A 32 -3.27 48.67 -89.59
CA LYS A 32 -2.58 47.42 -89.21
C LYS A 32 -2.64 47.17 -87.71
N ASN A 33 -2.52 45.90 -87.32
CA ASN A 33 -2.50 45.45 -85.92
C ASN A 33 -3.71 45.94 -85.10
N LEU A 34 -4.92 45.75 -85.63
CA LEU A 34 -6.16 45.95 -84.86
C LEU A 34 -6.25 44.89 -83.76
N VAL A 35 -6.32 45.33 -82.51
CA VAL A 35 -6.50 44.49 -81.33
C VAL A 35 -7.81 44.86 -80.65
N ALA A 36 -8.60 43.86 -80.28
CA ALA A 36 -9.86 44.03 -79.55
C ALA A 36 -9.74 43.44 -78.14
N ILE A 37 -9.69 44.33 -77.13
CA ILE A 37 -9.57 43.97 -75.71
C ILE A 37 -10.98 43.95 -75.10
N LYS A 38 -11.43 42.77 -74.68
CA LYS A 38 -12.73 42.59 -74.02
C LYS A 38 -12.78 43.25 -72.63
N GLY A 39 -13.91 43.84 -72.29
CA GLY A 39 -14.27 44.31 -70.95
C GLY A 39 -15.71 43.94 -70.59
N ASP A 40 -16.21 44.47 -69.48
CA ASP A 40 -17.61 44.33 -69.06
C ASP A 40 -18.52 45.25 -69.88
N ALA A 41 -19.40 44.66 -70.69
CA ALA A 41 -20.29 45.33 -71.65
C ALA A 41 -19.56 46.29 -72.62
N MET A 42 -18.27 46.06 -72.87
CA MET A 42 -17.43 46.92 -73.70
C MET A 42 -16.30 46.18 -74.42
N VAL A 43 -15.79 46.79 -75.49
CA VAL A 43 -14.51 46.43 -76.13
C VAL A 43 -13.68 47.69 -76.32
N THR A 44 -12.40 47.61 -75.96
CA THR A 44 -11.39 48.61 -76.30
C THR A 44 -10.62 48.16 -77.53
N LEU A 45 -10.73 48.91 -78.62
CA LEU A 45 -9.99 48.72 -79.86
C LEU A 45 -8.72 49.59 -79.87
N THR A 46 -7.62 49.03 -80.36
CA THR A 46 -6.38 49.78 -80.66
C THR A 46 -5.81 49.32 -82.00
N TRP A 47 -5.22 50.22 -82.77
CA TRP A 47 -4.55 49.90 -84.04
C TRP A 47 -3.33 50.80 -84.27
N TYR A 48 -2.49 50.48 -85.27
CA TYR A 48 -1.39 51.35 -85.67
C TYR A 48 -1.90 52.53 -86.51
N LYS A 49 -1.40 53.74 -86.20
CA LYS A 49 -1.78 54.97 -86.90
C LYS A 49 -1.34 54.90 -88.38
N VAL A 50 -2.26 55.20 -89.29
CA VAL A 50 -1.98 55.39 -90.72
C VAL A 50 -1.53 56.83 -90.94
N ASN A 51 -0.32 57.03 -91.48
CA ASN A 51 0.35 58.34 -91.51
C ASN A 51 -0.39 59.44 -92.28
N GLU A 52 -1.13 59.08 -93.33
CA GLU A 52 -1.83 60.04 -94.19
C GLU A 52 -3.32 60.20 -93.85
N ALA A 53 -3.84 59.49 -92.84
CA ALA A 53 -5.25 59.52 -92.47
C ALA A 53 -5.58 60.71 -91.57
N THR A 54 -6.68 61.41 -91.85
CA THR A 54 -7.20 62.49 -91.00
C THR A 54 -8.26 62.01 -90.00
N LYS A 55 -8.95 60.90 -90.31
CA LYS A 55 -9.94 60.25 -89.45
C LYS A 55 -10.06 58.76 -89.79
N TYR A 56 -10.73 58.00 -88.92
CA TYR A 56 -11.06 56.59 -89.11
C TYR A 56 -12.58 56.36 -89.02
N ARG A 57 -13.04 55.30 -89.69
CA ARG A 57 -14.35 54.68 -89.45
C ARG A 57 -14.13 53.32 -88.79
N VAL A 58 -14.95 53.01 -87.79
CA VAL A 58 -14.98 51.70 -87.13
C VAL A 58 -16.33 51.06 -87.41
N TYR A 59 -16.29 49.93 -88.10
CA TYR A 59 -17.44 49.07 -88.37
C TYR A 59 -17.43 47.93 -87.36
N TYR A 60 -18.59 47.63 -86.78
CA TYR A 60 -18.73 46.48 -85.89
C TYR A 60 -20.09 45.79 -86.06
N ALA A 61 -20.11 44.48 -85.86
CA ALA A 61 -21.29 43.63 -85.98
C ALA A 61 -21.15 42.39 -85.10
N LYS A 62 -22.26 41.70 -84.80
CA LYS A 62 -22.26 40.39 -84.13
C LYS A 62 -21.95 39.23 -85.10
N GLN A 63 -21.90 39.52 -86.39
CA GLN A 63 -21.57 38.58 -87.46
C GLN A 63 -20.23 38.98 -88.12
N SER A 64 -19.54 38.02 -88.70
CA SER A 64 -18.26 38.28 -89.36
C SER A 64 -18.45 39.03 -90.67
N PHE A 65 -17.67 40.11 -90.85
CA PHE A 65 -17.67 40.91 -92.08
C PHE A 65 -17.26 40.12 -93.34
N SER A 66 -16.63 38.94 -93.19
CA SER A 66 -16.35 38.05 -94.33
C SER A 66 -17.61 37.62 -95.11
N SER A 67 -18.78 37.68 -94.48
CA SER A 67 -20.08 37.36 -95.12
C SER A 67 -20.57 38.40 -96.15
N ILE A 68 -20.05 39.63 -96.14
CA ILE A 68 -20.36 40.69 -97.13
C ILE A 68 -19.16 41.04 -98.02
N GLY A 69 -18.06 40.29 -97.91
CA GLY A 69 -16.82 40.56 -98.65
C GLY A 69 -16.10 41.82 -98.18
N ASN A 70 -15.32 42.45 -99.07
CA ASN A 70 -14.57 43.68 -98.76
C ASN A 70 -15.42 44.96 -98.91
N ASP A 71 -16.67 44.86 -99.36
CA ASP A 71 -17.57 46.01 -99.50
C ASP A 71 -18.32 46.25 -98.19
N LEU A 72 -17.81 47.20 -97.41
CA LEU A 72 -18.42 47.60 -96.14
C LEU A 72 -19.70 48.42 -96.30
N SER A 73 -20.12 48.84 -97.50
CA SER A 73 -21.35 49.63 -97.68
C SER A 73 -22.60 48.91 -97.16
N ASN A 74 -22.59 47.58 -97.18
CA ASN A 74 -23.67 46.72 -96.68
C ASN A 74 -23.56 46.39 -95.18
N TYR A 75 -22.70 47.08 -94.39
CA TYR A 75 -22.51 46.78 -92.96
C TYR A 75 -23.82 46.68 -92.15
N ALA A 76 -24.83 47.48 -92.51
CA ALA A 76 -26.12 47.54 -91.84
C ALA A 76 -27.01 46.30 -92.07
N THR A 77 -26.65 45.40 -92.99
CA THR A 77 -27.37 44.12 -93.18
C THR A 77 -26.88 43.02 -92.25
N LEU A 78 -25.73 43.20 -91.57
CA LEU A 78 -25.23 42.28 -90.55
C LEU A 78 -26.00 42.48 -89.23
N ASP A 79 -26.24 41.42 -88.45
CA ASP A 79 -26.85 41.55 -87.11
C ASP A 79 -25.97 42.44 -86.20
N GLY A 80 -26.58 43.49 -85.65
CA GLY A 80 -25.90 44.51 -84.85
C GLY A 80 -24.98 45.44 -85.66
N GLY A 81 -25.04 45.38 -87.00
CA GLY A 81 -24.20 46.15 -87.92
C GLY A 81 -24.25 47.65 -87.66
N SER A 82 -23.11 48.19 -87.22
CA SER A 82 -23.00 49.54 -86.67
C SER A 82 -21.72 50.24 -87.14
N LEU A 83 -21.80 51.55 -87.32
CA LEU A 83 -20.71 52.38 -87.84
C LEU A 83 -20.46 53.58 -86.90
N LEU A 84 -19.21 53.71 -86.44
CA LEU A 84 -18.72 54.89 -85.73
C LEU A 84 -17.80 55.69 -86.67
N GLN A 85 -18.10 56.98 -86.85
CA GLN A 85 -17.39 57.87 -87.79
C GLN A 85 -16.57 58.93 -87.06
N ASN A 86 -15.70 59.62 -87.81
CA ASN A 86 -14.92 60.78 -87.35
C ASN A 86 -14.01 60.50 -86.14
N ILE A 87 -13.46 59.29 -86.02
CA ILE A 87 -12.51 58.93 -84.96
C ILE A 87 -11.13 59.46 -85.36
N THR A 88 -10.53 60.35 -84.57
CA THR A 88 -9.23 60.97 -84.87
C THR A 88 -8.04 60.19 -84.29
N ASP A 89 -8.26 59.45 -83.20
CA ASP A 89 -7.25 58.66 -82.51
C ASP A 89 -7.12 57.25 -83.11
N ASN A 90 -6.01 56.56 -82.79
CA ASN A 90 -5.78 55.17 -83.18
C ASN A 90 -6.33 54.14 -82.16
N ASN A 91 -7.34 54.54 -81.40
CA ASN A 91 -8.04 53.70 -80.43
C ASN A 91 -9.52 54.08 -80.34
N LYS A 92 -10.36 53.16 -79.87
CA LYS A 92 -11.78 53.42 -79.56
C LYS A 92 -12.31 52.47 -78.50
N ILE A 93 -12.91 53.01 -77.44
CA ILE A 93 -13.76 52.22 -76.54
C ILE A 93 -15.18 52.22 -77.10
N ILE A 94 -15.78 51.04 -77.21
CA ILE A 94 -17.18 50.81 -77.58
C ILE A 94 -17.87 50.23 -76.35
N ILE A 95 -18.86 50.95 -75.83
CA ILE A 95 -19.63 50.62 -74.63
C ILE A 95 -21.07 50.23 -74.98
N GLY A 96 -21.76 49.51 -74.09
CA GLY A 96 -23.14 49.06 -74.30
C GLY A 96 -23.25 47.79 -75.16
N LEU A 97 -22.16 47.02 -75.27
CA LEU A 97 -22.13 45.73 -75.95
C LEU A 97 -22.69 44.63 -75.04
N THR A 98 -23.33 43.61 -75.62
CA THR A 98 -23.88 42.49 -74.85
C THR A 98 -22.78 41.50 -74.47
N ASN A 99 -22.60 41.24 -73.18
CA ASN A 99 -21.68 40.20 -72.70
C ASN A 99 -22.06 38.81 -73.23
N GLY A 100 -21.06 37.98 -73.52
CA GLY A 100 -21.24 36.64 -74.10
C GLY A 100 -21.42 36.61 -75.62
N ILE A 101 -21.71 37.74 -76.27
CA ILE A 101 -21.83 37.85 -77.73
C ILE A 101 -20.47 38.23 -78.34
N THR A 102 -20.00 37.49 -79.35
CA THR A 102 -18.81 37.88 -80.11
C THR A 102 -19.14 39.02 -81.04
N TYR A 103 -18.40 40.12 -80.92
CA TYR A 103 -18.43 41.21 -81.87
C TYR A 103 -17.16 41.17 -82.72
N TYR A 104 -17.34 41.42 -84.01
CA TYR A 104 -16.28 41.56 -85.00
C TYR A 104 -16.10 43.03 -85.33
N PHE A 105 -14.85 43.45 -85.55
CA PHE A 105 -14.45 44.83 -85.71
C PHE A 105 -13.54 44.98 -86.92
N VAL A 106 -13.81 45.99 -87.74
CA VAL A 106 -13.01 46.38 -88.91
C VAL A 106 -12.84 47.90 -88.88
N VAL A 107 -11.64 48.37 -89.16
CA VAL A 107 -11.32 49.81 -89.16
C VAL A 107 -10.79 50.21 -90.53
N THR A 108 -11.30 51.30 -91.08
CA THR A 108 -10.80 51.94 -92.29
C THR A 108 -10.20 53.30 -91.95
N ALA A 109 -9.19 53.70 -92.72
CA ALA A 109 -8.64 55.05 -92.69
C ALA A 109 -9.40 55.95 -93.68
N ILE A 110 -9.46 57.25 -93.42
CA ILE A 110 -10.03 58.26 -94.34
C ILE A 110 -9.06 59.43 -94.48
N LYS A 111 -8.93 59.94 -95.71
CA LYS A 111 -8.23 61.17 -96.07
C LYS A 111 -9.04 61.89 -97.14
N ASP A 112 -9.26 63.20 -96.99
CA ASP A 112 -9.96 64.05 -97.96
C ASP A 112 -11.32 63.45 -98.42
N ASP A 113 -12.05 62.89 -97.45
CA ASP A 113 -13.32 62.15 -97.59
C ASP A 113 -13.30 60.88 -98.48
N ILE A 114 -12.12 60.45 -98.91
CA ILE A 114 -11.88 59.14 -99.53
C ILE A 114 -11.58 58.11 -98.43
N GLU A 115 -12.32 57.01 -98.43
CA GLU A 115 -12.14 55.88 -97.51
C GLU A 115 -11.20 54.81 -98.09
N GLY A 116 -10.23 54.38 -97.28
CA GLY A 116 -9.27 53.34 -97.61
C GLY A 116 -9.78 51.92 -97.33
N PRO A 117 -9.01 50.89 -97.70
CA PRO A 117 -9.38 49.50 -97.52
C PRO A 117 -9.47 49.09 -96.04
N PRO A 118 -10.28 48.05 -95.72
CA PRO A 118 -10.46 47.56 -94.36
C PRO A 118 -9.17 47.00 -93.73
N SER A 119 -9.03 47.19 -92.41
CA SER A 119 -8.07 46.45 -91.59
C SER A 119 -8.35 44.94 -91.62
N ALA A 120 -7.36 44.15 -91.18
CA ALA A 120 -7.65 42.80 -90.72
C ALA A 120 -8.73 42.84 -89.61
N MET A 121 -9.67 41.90 -89.64
CA MET A 121 -10.79 41.84 -88.71
C MET A 121 -10.32 41.35 -87.34
N ALA A 122 -10.66 42.08 -86.28
CA ALA A 122 -10.48 41.63 -84.90
C ALA A 122 -11.82 41.14 -84.33
N GLY A 123 -11.79 40.13 -83.45
CA GLY A 123 -12.98 39.63 -82.76
C GLY A 123 -12.78 39.68 -81.25
N ALA A 124 -13.79 40.12 -80.52
CA ALA A 124 -13.81 40.03 -79.06
C ALA A 124 -15.22 39.71 -78.54
N THR A 125 -15.28 38.85 -77.53
CA THR A 125 -16.48 38.58 -76.75
C THR A 125 -16.35 39.34 -75.42
N PRO A 126 -17.09 40.44 -75.20
CA PRO A 126 -17.24 41.02 -73.87
C PRO A 126 -17.69 39.96 -72.87
N VAL A 127 -17.19 40.04 -71.65
CA VAL A 127 -17.57 39.15 -70.56
C VAL A 127 -17.95 40.03 -69.38
N SER A 128 -18.99 39.65 -68.63
CA SER A 128 -19.33 40.39 -67.42
C SER A 128 -18.17 40.31 -66.41
N LYS A 129 -18.15 41.23 -65.45
CA LYS A 129 -17.44 41.01 -64.17
C LYS A 129 -18.25 40.00 -63.31
N PRO A 130 -17.69 39.43 -62.23
CA PRO A 130 -18.49 38.64 -61.30
C PRO A 130 -19.54 39.55 -60.65
N VAL A 131 -20.69 38.98 -60.27
CA VAL A 131 -21.70 39.69 -59.48
C VAL A 131 -22.12 38.78 -58.34
N LEU A 132 -21.68 39.13 -57.13
CA LEU A 132 -22.01 38.40 -55.91
C LEU A 132 -23.26 38.97 -55.24
N GLU A 133 -24.10 38.08 -54.70
CA GLU A 133 -25.21 38.43 -53.81
C GLU A 133 -24.78 38.36 -52.34
N ASN A 134 -25.34 39.24 -51.50
CA ASN A 134 -25.15 39.17 -50.04
C ASN A 134 -25.79 37.91 -49.46
N LEU A 135 -25.15 37.31 -48.46
CA LEU A 135 -25.69 36.17 -47.74
C LEU A 135 -26.36 36.60 -46.42
N PRO A 136 -27.42 35.90 -45.98
CA PRO A 136 -27.99 36.11 -44.65
C PRO A 136 -26.95 35.78 -43.57
N ALA A 137 -27.15 36.32 -42.37
CA ALA A 137 -26.29 36.06 -41.21
C ALA A 137 -26.13 34.56 -40.92
N LYS A 138 -24.94 34.17 -40.45
CA LYS A 138 -24.53 32.80 -40.20
C LYS A 138 -24.12 32.62 -38.75
N HIS A 139 -25.06 32.10 -37.96
CA HIS A 139 -24.85 31.65 -36.59
C HIS A 139 -24.16 30.28 -36.59
N LEU A 140 -22.86 30.25 -36.31
CA LEU A 140 -22.06 29.02 -36.33
C LEU A 140 -21.86 28.47 -34.92
N THR A 141 -21.72 27.13 -34.81
CA THR A 141 -21.38 26.47 -33.56
C THR A 141 -19.89 26.14 -33.53
N LEU A 142 -19.21 26.59 -32.48
CA LEU A 142 -17.80 26.28 -32.23
C LEU A 142 -17.50 24.78 -32.34
N GLY A 143 -16.46 24.44 -33.08
CA GLY A 143 -15.93 23.06 -33.16
C GLY A 143 -16.82 22.06 -33.89
N ASN A 144 -17.87 22.52 -34.59
CA ASN A 144 -18.65 21.73 -35.54
C ASN A 144 -18.24 22.09 -36.98
N ASP A 145 -18.17 21.10 -37.87
CA ASP A 145 -17.97 21.38 -39.31
C ASP A 145 -19.21 22.07 -39.88
N ILE A 146 -19.00 23.10 -40.69
CA ILE A 146 -20.10 23.92 -41.23
C ILE A 146 -20.57 23.38 -42.58
N GLU A 147 -21.88 23.44 -42.81
CA GLU A 147 -22.39 23.33 -44.18
C GLU A 147 -21.83 24.51 -44.99
N ALA A 148 -21.02 24.19 -46.00
CA ALA A 148 -20.29 25.19 -46.76
C ALA A 148 -21.26 26.11 -47.52
N PHE A 149 -21.16 27.41 -47.28
CA PHE A 149 -22.04 28.38 -47.91
C PHE A 149 -21.34 29.13 -49.05
N ILE A 150 -22.06 29.24 -50.16
CA ILE A 150 -21.54 29.73 -51.45
C ILE A 150 -22.17 31.09 -51.74
N PHE A 151 -21.33 32.09 -52.00
CA PHE A 151 -21.76 33.35 -52.58
C PHE A 151 -22.11 33.10 -54.04
N ARG A 152 -23.41 33.13 -54.35
CA ARG A 152 -23.90 32.95 -55.72
C ARG A 152 -23.35 34.06 -56.59
N ASN A 153 -22.85 33.64 -57.75
CA ASN A 153 -22.34 34.51 -58.79
C ASN A 153 -23.36 34.50 -59.93
N THR A 154 -24.08 35.60 -60.12
CA THR A 154 -25.23 35.67 -61.03
C THR A 154 -24.84 35.95 -62.50
N GLU A 155 -23.57 36.23 -62.73
CA GLU A 155 -23.02 36.67 -64.01
C GLU A 155 -21.85 35.77 -64.45
N SER A 156 -20.62 36.26 -64.42
CA SER A 156 -19.44 35.53 -64.91
C SER A 156 -18.61 34.91 -63.76
N ALA A 157 -18.08 33.71 -63.99
CA ALA A 157 -17.19 33.03 -63.04
C ALA A 157 -16.03 33.92 -62.54
N ALA A 158 -15.79 33.88 -61.23
CA ALA A 158 -14.62 34.49 -60.61
C ALA A 158 -13.36 33.63 -60.85
N SER A 159 -12.19 34.28 -60.95
CA SER A 159 -10.87 33.62 -60.97
C SER A 159 -10.18 33.65 -59.61
N SER A 160 -10.61 34.52 -58.68
CA SER A 160 -10.13 34.52 -57.30
C SER A 160 -11.15 35.12 -56.34
N CYS A 161 -11.05 34.73 -55.07
CA CYS A 161 -11.90 35.14 -53.96
C CYS A 161 -11.04 35.55 -52.74
N SER A 162 -11.45 36.59 -52.01
CA SER A 162 -10.83 36.98 -50.74
C SER A 162 -11.85 37.58 -49.78
N SER A 163 -11.51 37.67 -48.49
CA SER A 163 -12.33 38.35 -47.47
C SER A 163 -11.56 39.45 -46.74
N VAL A 164 -12.29 40.49 -46.33
CA VAL A 164 -11.83 41.49 -45.35
C VAL A 164 -12.92 41.67 -44.29
N PRO A 165 -12.62 41.50 -42.98
CA PRO A 165 -11.35 41.03 -42.41
C PRO A 165 -11.04 39.57 -42.80
N GLN A 166 -9.88 39.06 -42.36
CA GLN A 166 -9.56 37.62 -42.50
C GLN A 166 -10.60 36.79 -41.75
N LEU A 167 -10.97 35.64 -42.34
CA LEU A 167 -11.98 34.76 -41.75
C LEU A 167 -11.59 34.28 -40.34
N PRO A 168 -12.58 33.93 -39.49
CA PRO A 168 -12.32 33.34 -38.18
C PRO A 168 -11.44 32.09 -38.31
N SER A 169 -10.59 31.86 -37.31
CA SER A 169 -9.67 30.72 -37.32
C SER A 169 -10.40 29.38 -37.42
N GLY A 170 -9.98 28.57 -38.39
CA GLY A 170 -10.62 27.29 -38.73
C GLY A 170 -11.63 27.35 -39.90
N LEU A 171 -12.02 28.55 -40.35
CA LEU A 171 -12.76 28.73 -41.60
C LEU A 171 -11.82 29.09 -42.76
N THR A 172 -12.13 28.61 -43.95
CA THR A 172 -11.36 28.84 -45.18
C THR A 172 -12.23 29.39 -46.30
N MET A 173 -11.63 30.18 -47.19
CA MET A 173 -12.23 30.66 -48.42
C MET A 173 -11.69 29.84 -49.60
N ALA A 174 -12.56 29.28 -50.43
CA ALA A 174 -12.22 28.53 -51.62
C ALA A 174 -12.96 29.06 -52.86
N LEU A 175 -12.36 28.86 -54.03
CA LEU A 175 -13.02 29.05 -55.32
C LEU A 175 -13.56 27.70 -55.81
N VAL A 176 -14.87 27.53 -55.85
CA VAL A 176 -15.53 26.29 -56.27
C VAL A 176 -16.50 26.62 -57.41
N GLY A 177 -16.28 26.01 -58.58
CA GLY A 177 -17.13 26.23 -59.76
C GLY A 177 -17.23 27.71 -60.22
N GLY A 178 -16.22 28.54 -59.94
CA GLY A 178 -16.26 29.97 -60.26
C GLY A 178 -17.03 30.85 -59.26
N SER A 179 -17.43 30.29 -58.11
CA SER A 179 -18.08 30.99 -56.99
C SER A 179 -17.22 30.95 -55.73
N CYS A 180 -17.40 31.94 -54.84
CA CYS A 180 -16.68 32.00 -53.57
C CYS A 180 -17.41 31.18 -52.50
N GLN A 181 -16.72 30.23 -51.87
CA GLN A 181 -17.27 29.33 -50.87
C GLN A 181 -16.52 29.48 -49.54
N ILE A 182 -17.26 29.49 -48.43
CA ILE A 182 -16.70 29.41 -47.07
C ILE A 182 -17.03 28.06 -46.45
N SER A 183 -16.04 27.39 -45.84
CA SER A 183 -16.13 26.05 -45.25
C SER A 183 -15.16 25.87 -44.07
N GLY A 184 -15.32 24.82 -43.28
CA GLY A 184 -14.37 24.40 -42.23
C GLY A 184 -14.97 24.36 -40.82
N ILE A 185 -14.09 24.16 -39.83
CA ILE A 185 -14.47 23.98 -38.42
C ILE A 185 -13.97 25.19 -37.62
N PRO A 186 -14.84 26.13 -37.19
CA PRO A 186 -14.42 27.30 -36.43
C PRO A 186 -13.90 26.90 -35.04
N ASN A 187 -12.72 27.39 -34.66
CA ASN A 187 -12.03 26.96 -33.43
C ASN A 187 -11.92 28.03 -32.32
N ALA A 188 -12.29 29.28 -32.64
CA ALA A 188 -12.41 30.40 -31.69
C ALA A 188 -13.87 30.88 -31.61
N LEU A 189 -14.28 31.35 -30.43
CA LEU A 189 -15.56 32.06 -30.25
C LEU A 189 -15.45 33.46 -30.86
N GLN A 190 -16.56 33.98 -31.40
CA GLN A 190 -16.57 35.29 -32.03
C GLN A 190 -17.96 35.92 -32.04
N ASP A 191 -18.05 37.20 -31.70
CA ASP A 191 -19.26 37.99 -31.89
C ASP A 191 -19.55 38.28 -33.37
N ALA A 192 -20.79 38.67 -33.66
CA ALA A 192 -21.29 38.93 -35.01
C ALA A 192 -20.44 39.97 -35.76
N THR A 193 -19.62 39.49 -36.69
CA THR A 193 -18.68 40.30 -37.46
C THR A 193 -19.07 40.27 -38.93
N ILE A 194 -19.06 41.43 -39.61
CA ILE A 194 -19.39 41.54 -41.02
C ILE A 194 -18.12 41.33 -41.86
N TYR A 195 -18.17 40.35 -42.76
CA TYR A 195 -17.12 40.04 -43.72
C TYR A 195 -17.52 40.54 -45.11
N THR A 196 -16.65 41.33 -45.73
CA THR A 196 -16.77 41.68 -47.15
C THR A 196 -15.99 40.68 -47.97
N VAL A 197 -16.69 39.89 -48.78
CA VAL A 197 -16.13 38.91 -49.70
C VAL A 197 -16.02 39.53 -51.08
N LYS A 198 -14.83 39.47 -51.68
CA LYS A 198 -14.52 40.04 -52.99
C LYS A 198 -14.27 38.92 -54.00
N ALA A 199 -14.97 38.97 -55.13
CA ALA A 199 -14.71 38.14 -56.31
C ALA A 199 -14.05 38.99 -57.41
N LEU A 200 -13.02 38.45 -58.06
CA LEU A 200 -12.29 39.10 -59.16
C LEU A 200 -12.24 38.16 -60.37
N ASN A 201 -12.37 38.71 -61.58
CA ASN A 201 -11.99 38.05 -62.83
C ASN A 201 -11.10 38.98 -63.69
N LEU A 202 -10.82 38.59 -64.94
CA LEU A 202 -9.95 39.34 -65.86
C LEU A 202 -10.47 40.73 -66.29
N VAL A 203 -11.76 41.04 -66.09
CA VAL A 203 -12.37 42.33 -66.52
C VAL A 203 -12.82 43.20 -65.35
N GLY A 204 -12.99 42.66 -64.15
CA GLY A 204 -13.47 43.43 -63.01
C GLY A 204 -13.71 42.62 -61.74
N ASN A 205 -14.22 43.29 -60.72
CA ASN A 205 -14.55 42.68 -59.42
C ASN A 205 -15.91 43.15 -58.91
N SER A 206 -16.46 42.37 -57.98
CA SER A 206 -17.61 42.72 -57.14
C SER A 206 -17.38 42.31 -55.70
N THR A 207 -18.23 42.80 -54.80
CA THR A 207 -18.20 42.48 -53.37
C THR A 207 -19.58 42.15 -52.86
N ALA A 208 -19.68 41.18 -51.95
CA ALA A 208 -20.87 40.87 -51.17
C ALA A 208 -20.50 40.73 -49.69
N THR A 209 -21.49 40.79 -48.80
CA THR A 209 -21.30 40.68 -47.36
C THR A 209 -21.98 39.44 -46.76
N VAL A 210 -21.43 39.00 -45.62
CA VAL A 210 -22.05 38.04 -44.70
C VAL A 210 -21.71 38.47 -43.27
N SER A 211 -22.66 38.34 -42.34
CA SER A 211 -22.37 38.46 -40.90
C SER A 211 -22.16 37.06 -40.32
N ILE A 212 -21.10 36.86 -39.54
CA ILE A 212 -20.77 35.57 -38.91
C ILE A 212 -20.50 35.79 -37.43
N ASP A 213 -21.21 35.03 -36.60
CA ASP A 213 -20.93 34.81 -35.18
C ASP A 213 -20.65 33.31 -34.94
N ILE A 214 -19.82 33.03 -33.93
CA ILE A 214 -19.45 31.68 -33.52
C ILE A 214 -19.71 31.54 -32.02
N ALA A 215 -20.78 30.84 -31.69
CA ALA A 215 -21.23 30.60 -30.31
C ALA A 215 -20.87 29.18 -29.83
N LEU A 216 -20.83 29.00 -28.50
CA LEU A 216 -20.65 27.68 -27.90
C LEU A 216 -21.94 26.85 -28.01
N GLY A 217 -21.83 25.60 -28.46
CA GLY A 217 -22.98 24.71 -28.59
C GLY A 217 -23.64 24.40 -27.24
N LYS A 218 -24.97 24.29 -27.21
CA LYS A 218 -25.66 23.80 -26.00
C LYS A 218 -25.51 22.29 -25.82
N PRO A 219 -25.42 21.78 -24.58
CA PRO A 219 -25.51 20.35 -24.30
C PRO A 219 -26.80 19.73 -24.88
N ARG A 220 -26.68 18.48 -25.34
CA ARG A 220 -27.77 17.67 -25.91
C ARG A 220 -27.84 16.32 -25.22
N ASP A 221 -28.88 15.55 -25.51
CA ASP A 221 -29.07 14.19 -25.00
C ASP A 221 -29.02 14.15 -23.45
N PHE A 222 -29.62 15.18 -22.81
CA PHE A 222 -29.58 15.40 -21.37
C PHE A 222 -30.56 14.48 -20.66
N THR A 223 -30.06 13.64 -19.77
CA THR A 223 -30.82 12.61 -19.04
C THR A 223 -30.60 12.74 -17.54
N ALA A 224 -31.64 12.42 -16.77
CA ALA A 224 -31.62 12.39 -15.31
C ALA A 224 -32.06 11.01 -14.81
N THR A 225 -31.21 10.38 -13.99
CA THR A 225 -31.49 9.14 -13.28
C THR A 225 -31.68 9.46 -11.81
N LYS A 226 -32.89 9.22 -11.29
CA LYS A 226 -33.22 9.40 -9.87
C LYS A 226 -32.48 8.40 -8.98
N GLY A 227 -31.96 8.87 -7.85
CA GLY A 227 -31.38 8.08 -6.77
C GLY A 227 -31.96 8.49 -5.41
N ASP A 228 -31.39 7.97 -4.32
CA ASP A 228 -31.76 8.39 -2.97
C ASP A 228 -31.09 9.71 -2.62
N THR A 229 -31.89 10.71 -2.23
CA THR A 229 -31.46 12.10 -1.95
C THR A 229 -30.64 12.74 -3.08
N SER A 230 -30.73 12.20 -4.30
CA SER A 230 -29.81 12.54 -5.38
C SER A 230 -30.38 12.30 -6.77
N VAL A 231 -29.77 12.96 -7.76
CA VAL A 231 -30.01 12.73 -9.19
C VAL A 231 -28.67 12.67 -9.91
N THR A 232 -28.43 11.57 -10.63
CA THR A 232 -27.31 11.45 -11.57
C THR A 232 -27.72 12.02 -12.93
N LEU A 233 -26.89 12.91 -13.46
CA LEU A 233 -27.11 13.64 -14.70
C LEU A 233 -26.04 13.27 -15.72
N ALA A 234 -26.43 13.12 -16.99
CA ALA A 234 -25.54 12.87 -18.11
C ALA A 234 -26.01 13.61 -19.38
N TRP A 235 -25.08 13.98 -20.25
CA TRP A 235 -25.33 14.67 -21.52
C TRP A 235 -24.23 14.39 -22.53
N ARG A 236 -24.45 14.73 -23.79
CA ARG A 236 -23.45 14.65 -24.85
C ARG A 236 -22.44 15.81 -24.78
N ALA A 237 -21.16 15.50 -25.02
CA ALA A 237 -20.07 16.46 -25.04
C ALA A 237 -20.29 17.61 -26.03
N VAL A 238 -19.96 18.83 -25.61
CA VAL A 238 -19.94 20.04 -26.45
C VAL A 238 -18.52 20.28 -26.95
N SER A 239 -18.35 20.40 -28.27
CA SER A 239 -17.05 20.65 -28.89
C SER A 239 -16.43 21.96 -28.40
N GLY A 240 -15.17 21.90 -27.96
CA GLY A 240 -14.43 23.05 -27.46
C GLY A 240 -14.80 23.57 -26.06
N ALA A 241 -15.76 22.95 -25.36
CA ALA A 241 -16.08 23.30 -23.97
C ALA A 241 -14.96 22.86 -23.01
N THR A 242 -14.71 23.65 -21.96
CA THR A 242 -13.74 23.38 -20.89
C THR A 242 -14.40 22.95 -19.56
N GLY A 243 -15.74 22.92 -19.53
CA GLY A 243 -16.55 22.51 -18.38
C GLY A 243 -18.02 22.80 -18.61
N TYR A 244 -18.84 22.54 -17.59
CA TYR A 244 -20.30 22.68 -17.63
C TYR A 244 -20.83 23.25 -16.31
N LYS A 245 -21.94 24.00 -16.38
CA LYS A 245 -22.69 24.46 -15.21
C LYS A 245 -24.05 23.76 -15.17
N ILE A 246 -24.35 23.13 -14.04
CA ILE A 246 -25.61 22.45 -13.77
C ILE A 246 -26.46 23.40 -12.91
N TYR A 247 -27.64 23.76 -13.41
CA TYR A 247 -28.64 24.53 -12.71
C TYR A 247 -29.74 23.59 -12.23
N TYR A 248 -30.14 23.70 -10.97
CA TYR A 248 -31.23 22.90 -10.40
C TYR A 248 -32.12 23.70 -9.44
N ALA A 249 -33.42 23.43 -9.46
CA ALA A 249 -34.42 24.10 -8.63
C ALA A 249 -35.68 23.26 -8.45
N GLN A 250 -36.49 23.54 -7.42
CA GLN A 250 -37.82 22.92 -7.25
C GLN A 250 -38.89 23.53 -8.19
N ASN A 251 -38.59 24.69 -8.79
CA ASN A 251 -39.42 25.34 -9.81
C ASN A 251 -38.81 25.13 -11.20
N ALA A 252 -39.64 25.22 -12.25
CA ALA A 252 -39.18 25.10 -13.63
C ALA A 252 -38.12 26.16 -14.00
N ILE A 253 -37.02 25.72 -14.61
CA ILE A 253 -35.89 26.58 -14.99
C ILE A 253 -36.13 27.20 -16.38
N SER A 254 -35.75 28.46 -16.55
CA SER A 254 -35.79 29.20 -17.80
C SER A 254 -34.69 30.27 -17.82
N ALA A 255 -34.34 30.78 -19.01
CA ALA A 255 -33.30 31.80 -19.16
C ALA A 255 -33.51 33.04 -18.27
N SER A 256 -34.76 33.37 -17.94
CA SER A 256 -35.13 34.52 -17.11
C SER A 256 -35.09 34.28 -15.61
N ASN A 257 -34.92 33.04 -15.12
CA ASN A 257 -34.89 32.73 -13.68
C ASN A 257 -33.63 31.96 -13.21
N LEU A 258 -32.60 31.82 -14.04
CA LEU A 258 -31.31 31.18 -13.67
C LEU A 258 -30.74 31.67 -12.34
N GLY A 259 -30.84 32.98 -12.06
CA GLY A 259 -30.28 33.59 -10.85
C GLY A 259 -30.96 33.16 -9.54
N SER A 260 -32.08 32.42 -9.62
CA SER A 260 -32.78 31.82 -8.48
C SER A 260 -32.61 30.30 -8.41
N ALA A 261 -31.88 29.68 -9.35
CA ALA A 261 -31.56 28.26 -9.32
C ALA A 261 -30.25 28.01 -8.57
N SER A 262 -30.16 26.86 -7.90
CA SER A 262 -28.92 26.36 -7.33
C SER A 262 -27.95 25.93 -8.44
N LEU A 263 -26.65 26.07 -8.20
CA LEU A 263 -25.59 25.92 -9.19
C LEU A 263 -24.53 24.92 -8.73
N ALA A 264 -24.19 23.96 -9.58
CA ALA A 264 -23.01 23.11 -9.47
C ALA A 264 -22.16 23.21 -10.75
N GLN A 265 -20.85 22.92 -10.66
CA GLN A 265 -19.96 22.93 -11.83
C GLN A 265 -19.15 21.64 -11.94
N VAL A 266 -18.97 21.16 -13.17
CA VAL A 266 -18.24 19.93 -13.47
C VAL A 266 -17.37 20.11 -14.73
N SER A 267 -16.24 19.42 -14.79
CA SER A 267 -15.38 19.38 -15.97
C SER A 267 -15.81 18.35 -17.02
N ASN A 268 -16.54 17.31 -16.59
CA ASN A 268 -16.89 16.13 -17.40
C ASN A 268 -18.36 16.16 -17.87
N VAL A 269 -18.69 15.22 -18.76
CA VAL A 269 -20.04 15.03 -19.33
C VAL A 269 -20.96 14.25 -18.38
N GLY A 270 -21.22 14.84 -17.23
CA GLY A 270 -22.12 14.30 -16.22
C GLY A 270 -21.80 14.82 -14.83
N GLY A 271 -22.71 14.58 -13.88
CA GLY A 271 -22.55 14.97 -12.49
C GLY A 271 -23.63 14.34 -11.61
N ILE A 272 -23.38 14.30 -10.31
CA ILE A 272 -24.38 13.92 -9.31
C ILE A 272 -24.74 15.18 -8.54
N ILE A 273 -26.04 15.46 -8.41
CA ILE A 273 -26.54 16.43 -7.44
C ILE A 273 -27.08 15.63 -6.26
N ASP A 274 -26.50 15.82 -5.09
CA ASP A 274 -26.86 15.15 -3.84
C ASP A 274 -27.61 16.11 -2.90
N ASN A 275 -27.87 15.67 -1.66
CA ASN A 275 -28.57 16.44 -0.62
C ASN A 275 -29.95 16.97 -1.04
N LEU A 276 -30.59 16.31 -2.01
CA LEU A 276 -31.93 16.60 -2.48
C LEU A 276 -32.98 15.95 -1.58
N ILE A 277 -34.17 16.58 -1.52
CA ILE A 277 -35.30 16.05 -0.76
C ILE A 277 -36.01 14.99 -1.62
N ASN A 278 -36.16 13.77 -1.10
CA ASN A 278 -36.94 12.72 -1.76
C ASN A 278 -38.42 13.11 -1.92
N ASP A 279 -39.08 12.53 -2.92
CA ASP A 279 -40.46 12.84 -3.33
C ASP A 279 -40.71 14.30 -3.74
N THR A 280 -39.67 15.15 -3.74
CA THR A 280 -39.71 16.51 -4.26
C THR A 280 -39.18 16.53 -5.68
N THR A 281 -39.95 17.06 -6.63
CA THR A 281 -39.50 17.15 -8.02
C THR A 281 -38.53 18.31 -8.20
N TYR A 282 -37.35 18.03 -8.73
CA TYR A 282 -36.38 19.03 -9.14
C TYR A 282 -36.30 19.12 -10.66
N TYR A 283 -36.15 20.34 -11.16
CA TYR A 283 -35.89 20.65 -12.56
C TYR A 283 -34.41 20.92 -12.72
N PHE A 284 -33.84 20.44 -13.82
CA PHE A 284 -32.41 20.52 -14.15
C PHE A 284 -32.22 21.11 -15.53
N ALA A 285 -31.16 21.90 -15.69
CA ALA A 285 -30.66 22.36 -16.98
C ALA A 285 -29.12 22.49 -16.92
N VAL A 286 -28.45 22.38 -18.06
CA VAL A 286 -26.99 22.46 -18.14
C VAL A 286 -26.52 23.39 -19.26
N THR A 287 -25.52 24.22 -19.00
CA THR A 287 -24.78 25.01 -19.99
C THR A 287 -23.36 24.45 -20.14
N ALA A 288 -22.78 24.60 -21.33
CA ALA A 288 -21.34 24.40 -21.54
C ALA A 288 -20.60 25.72 -21.31
N VAL A 289 -19.33 25.63 -20.90
CA VAL A 289 -18.48 26.79 -20.59
C VAL A 289 -17.20 26.74 -21.42
N LYS A 290 -16.77 27.87 -21.98
CA LYS A 290 -15.41 28.08 -22.53
C LYS A 290 -14.93 29.49 -22.22
N GLY A 291 -13.80 29.63 -21.53
CA GLY A 291 -13.18 30.93 -21.27
C GLY A 291 -14.10 31.93 -20.55
N GLY A 292 -14.95 31.46 -19.64
CA GLY A 292 -15.96 32.27 -18.93
C GLY A 292 -17.27 32.50 -19.71
N THR A 293 -17.30 32.24 -21.02
CA THR A 293 -18.51 32.31 -21.84
C THR A 293 -19.35 31.04 -21.67
N GLU A 294 -20.68 31.19 -21.59
CA GLU A 294 -21.63 30.08 -21.50
C GLU A 294 -22.38 29.85 -22.81
N SER A 295 -22.78 28.60 -23.06
CA SER A 295 -23.75 28.27 -24.10
C SER A 295 -25.18 28.67 -23.70
N SER A 296 -26.11 28.60 -24.65
CA SER A 296 -27.53 28.50 -24.29
C SER A 296 -27.82 27.23 -23.47
N LEU A 297 -28.92 27.24 -22.70
CA LEU A 297 -29.37 26.10 -21.90
C LEU A 297 -29.64 24.86 -22.75
N SER A 298 -29.39 23.68 -22.18
CA SER A 298 -29.95 22.40 -22.61
C SER A 298 -31.50 22.43 -22.66
N ALA A 299 -32.10 21.32 -23.09
CA ALA A 299 -33.49 21.05 -22.71
C ALA A 299 -33.58 21.00 -21.16
N VAL A 300 -34.70 21.48 -20.61
CA VAL A 300 -34.98 21.36 -19.17
C VAL A 300 -35.62 20.00 -18.95
N ILE A 301 -35.10 19.23 -18.00
CA ILE A 301 -35.65 17.93 -17.60
C ILE A 301 -36.00 17.98 -16.12
N SER A 302 -36.83 17.06 -15.65
CA SER A 302 -37.15 16.93 -14.23
C SER A 302 -36.91 15.52 -13.73
N ALA A 303 -36.53 15.40 -12.46
CA ALA A 303 -36.46 14.14 -11.75
C ALA A 303 -36.91 14.33 -10.30
N THR A 304 -37.60 13.33 -9.78
CA THR A 304 -38.01 13.24 -8.38
C THR A 304 -37.09 12.19 -7.74
N PRO A 305 -36.16 12.59 -6.84
CA PRO A 305 -35.36 11.65 -6.07
C PRO A 305 -36.27 10.71 -5.29
N ILE A 306 -35.88 9.44 -5.19
CA ILE A 306 -36.69 8.42 -4.52
C ILE A 306 -35.92 7.84 -3.34
N LEU A 307 -36.56 7.81 -2.18
CA LEU A 307 -36.01 7.05 -1.08
C LEU A 307 -35.99 5.57 -1.47
N SER A 308 -34.81 4.99 -1.46
CA SER A 308 -34.62 3.56 -1.71
C SER A 308 -34.49 2.83 -0.36
N LYS A 309 -34.83 1.54 -0.29
CA LYS A 309 -34.46 0.74 0.88
C LYS A 309 -32.91 0.66 0.98
N PRO A 310 -32.33 0.38 2.16
CA PRO A 310 -30.89 0.11 2.27
C PRO A 310 -30.44 -1.07 1.39
N SER A 311 -29.14 -1.18 1.14
CA SER A 311 -28.55 -2.35 0.47
C SER A 311 -27.15 -2.56 1.05
N ILE A 312 -27.03 -3.48 2.02
CA ILE A 312 -25.82 -3.65 2.84
C ILE A 312 -25.09 -4.97 2.54
N ALA A 313 -23.76 -4.93 2.48
CA ALA A 313 -22.93 -6.09 2.18
C ALA A 313 -22.48 -6.86 3.43
N ASN A 314 -22.40 -8.20 3.32
CA ASN A 314 -21.83 -9.08 4.36
C ASN A 314 -20.38 -8.73 4.70
N LEU A 315 -20.00 -8.90 5.97
CA LEU A 315 -18.62 -8.76 6.43
C LEU A 315 -17.99 -10.12 6.71
N SER A 316 -16.67 -10.20 6.50
CA SER A 316 -15.88 -11.40 6.83
C SER A 316 -15.91 -11.69 8.33
N THR A 317 -15.69 -12.95 8.71
CA THR A 317 -15.49 -13.35 10.11
C THR A 317 -14.44 -12.49 10.81
N LYS A 318 -14.70 -12.11 12.07
CA LYS A 318 -13.81 -11.34 12.93
C LYS A 318 -13.46 -12.16 14.18
N GLN A 319 -12.17 -12.26 14.46
CA GLN A 319 -11.62 -12.82 15.69
C GLN A 319 -11.19 -11.63 16.56
N LEU A 320 -11.82 -11.46 17.72
CA LEU A 320 -11.57 -10.35 18.64
C LEU A 320 -10.84 -10.84 19.88
N ILE A 321 -10.09 -9.94 20.52
CA ILE A 321 -9.44 -10.21 21.81
C ILE A 321 -10.27 -9.59 22.93
N PHE A 322 -10.56 -10.37 23.96
CA PHE A 322 -11.28 -9.96 25.15
C PHE A 322 -10.63 -8.75 25.84
N ASN A 323 -11.43 -7.77 26.25
CA ASN A 323 -11.00 -6.50 26.83
C ASN A 323 -10.07 -5.62 25.96
N VAL A 324 -10.00 -5.85 24.65
CA VAL A 324 -9.27 -4.98 23.70
C VAL A 324 -10.26 -4.23 22.81
N ASN A 325 -10.13 -2.90 22.74
CA ASN A 325 -10.99 -2.07 21.89
C ASN A 325 -10.79 -2.41 20.40
N ILE A 326 -11.88 -2.61 19.65
CA ILE A 326 -11.82 -2.95 18.23
C ILE A 326 -11.65 -1.72 17.32
N GLU A 327 -11.02 -1.93 16.17
CA GLU A 327 -11.25 -1.05 15.02
C GLU A 327 -12.70 -1.19 14.54
N VAL A 328 -13.28 -0.11 14.05
CA VAL A 328 -14.70 -0.04 13.68
C VAL A 328 -15.01 -0.93 12.47
N PHE A 329 -16.03 -1.78 12.58
CA PHE A 329 -16.52 -2.58 11.46
C PHE A 329 -17.67 -1.85 10.77
N ALA A 330 -17.37 -1.12 9.70
CA ALA A 330 -18.38 -0.45 8.87
C ALA A 330 -18.93 -1.39 7.80
N PHE A 331 -20.26 -1.43 7.68
CA PHE A 331 -20.93 -2.10 6.56
C PHE A 331 -20.94 -1.17 5.34
N THR A 332 -20.71 -1.71 4.14
CA THR A 332 -20.88 -0.95 2.90
C THR A 332 -22.36 -0.89 2.56
N ASN A 333 -22.94 0.32 2.53
CA ASN A 333 -24.30 0.56 2.05
C ASN A 333 -24.25 1.15 0.63
N THR A 334 -24.97 0.54 -0.31
CA THR A 334 -25.12 1.01 -1.70
C THR A 334 -26.57 1.37 -2.05
N GLY A 335 -27.49 1.20 -1.10
CA GLY A 335 -28.90 1.56 -1.23
C GLY A 335 -29.19 2.92 -0.62
N GLY A 336 -30.43 3.11 -0.17
CA GLY A 336 -30.80 4.35 0.52
C GLY A 336 -30.20 4.48 1.91
N LEU A 337 -30.13 5.72 2.41
CA LEU A 337 -29.57 6.07 3.71
C LEU A 337 -30.25 5.29 4.85
N VAL A 338 -29.44 4.67 5.71
CA VAL A 338 -29.93 3.95 6.88
C VAL A 338 -30.37 4.94 7.95
N ARG A 339 -31.48 4.65 8.62
CA ARG A 339 -32.02 5.42 9.75
C ARG A 339 -31.94 4.69 11.08
N ASN A 340 -31.91 3.36 11.06
CA ASN A 340 -31.70 2.53 12.25
C ASN A 340 -31.02 1.20 11.88
N CYS A 341 -30.17 0.72 12.79
CA CYS A 341 -29.40 -0.52 12.66
C CYS A 341 -29.67 -1.41 13.87
N SER A 342 -29.84 -2.72 13.65
CA SER A 342 -30.06 -3.70 14.71
C SER A 342 -29.31 -4.99 14.42
N SER A 343 -29.04 -5.79 15.44
CA SER A 343 -28.36 -7.09 15.36
C SER A 343 -29.22 -8.18 15.99
N GLU A 344 -29.38 -9.31 15.32
CA GLU A 344 -29.95 -10.54 15.90
C GLU A 344 -28.95 -11.71 15.75
N PRO A 345 -28.52 -12.38 16.84
CA PRO A 345 -28.80 -12.04 18.25
C PRO A 345 -28.17 -10.69 18.67
N SER A 346 -28.45 -10.24 19.89
CA SER A 346 -27.79 -9.05 20.46
C SER A 346 -26.27 -9.23 20.49
N LEU A 347 -25.51 -8.21 20.06
CA LEU A 347 -24.04 -8.20 20.07
C LEU A 347 -23.45 -8.60 21.45
N PRO A 348 -22.23 -9.17 21.48
CA PRO A 348 -21.53 -9.47 22.72
C PRO A 348 -21.38 -8.23 23.61
N SER A 349 -21.49 -8.39 24.92
CA SER A 349 -21.35 -7.30 25.91
C SER A 349 -20.14 -6.41 25.61
N GLY A 350 -20.33 -5.10 25.63
CA GLY A 350 -19.29 -4.11 25.38
C GLY A 350 -19.02 -3.79 23.90
N LEU A 351 -19.59 -4.56 22.96
CA LEU A 351 -19.76 -4.10 21.57
C LEU A 351 -21.10 -3.39 21.40
N ILE A 352 -21.11 -2.34 20.58
CA ILE A 352 -22.30 -1.54 20.28
C ILE A 352 -22.50 -1.40 18.77
N MET A 353 -23.77 -1.28 18.37
CA MET A 353 -24.16 -0.91 17.01
C MET A 353 -24.35 0.61 16.96
N THR A 354 -23.67 1.29 16.04
CA THR A 354 -23.82 2.73 15.80
C THR A 354 -24.21 3.02 14.36
N LEU A 355 -24.83 4.18 14.15
CA LEU A 355 -25.13 4.72 12.82
C LEU A 355 -24.24 5.94 12.60
N VAL A 356 -23.39 5.89 11.57
CA VAL A 356 -22.48 6.98 11.20
C VAL A 356 -22.59 7.17 9.69
N ASP A 357 -22.78 8.42 9.25
CA ASP A 357 -22.89 8.82 7.84
C ASP A 357 -23.84 7.96 7.00
N GLY A 358 -24.95 7.53 7.60
CA GLY A 358 -25.99 6.73 6.92
C GLY A 358 -25.65 5.25 6.72
N SER A 359 -24.64 4.71 7.40
CA SER A 359 -24.33 3.27 7.42
C SER A 359 -24.16 2.69 8.83
N CYS A 360 -24.42 1.39 8.95
CA CYS A 360 -24.27 0.63 10.19
C CYS A 360 -22.79 0.36 10.49
N GLN A 361 -22.42 0.51 11.76
CA GLN A 361 -21.07 0.27 12.26
C GLN A 361 -21.10 -0.50 13.58
N ILE A 362 -20.12 -1.38 13.80
CA ILE A 362 -19.90 -2.05 15.09
C ILE A 362 -18.60 -1.51 15.70
N SER A 363 -18.63 -1.12 16.97
CA SER A 363 -17.49 -0.59 17.72
C SER A 363 -17.52 -1.00 19.20
N GLY A 364 -16.47 -0.68 19.95
CA GLY A 364 -16.38 -0.89 21.40
C GLY A 364 -15.31 -1.89 21.83
N THR A 365 -15.48 -2.43 23.04
CA THR A 365 -14.53 -3.34 23.70
C THR A 365 -15.29 -4.56 24.21
N PRO A 366 -15.08 -5.76 23.65
CA PRO A 366 -15.86 -6.93 24.03
C PRO A 366 -15.46 -7.43 25.43
N THR A 367 -16.44 -7.53 26.33
CA THR A 367 -16.28 -7.91 27.75
C THR A 367 -16.86 -9.29 28.07
N THR A 368 -17.18 -10.10 27.07
CA THR A 368 -17.67 -11.48 27.23
C THR A 368 -16.96 -12.39 26.23
N LEU A 369 -16.34 -13.46 26.72
CA LEU A 369 -15.72 -14.50 25.88
C LEU A 369 -16.80 -15.31 25.17
N GLN A 370 -16.57 -15.66 23.90
CA GLN A 370 -17.61 -16.26 23.06
C GLN A 370 -17.00 -16.98 21.85
N ASN A 371 -17.44 -18.22 21.63
CA ASN A 371 -17.20 -18.96 20.39
C ASN A 371 -17.79 -18.23 19.17
N THR A 372 -17.36 -18.59 17.96
CA THR A 372 -17.81 -17.90 16.74
C THR A 372 -19.33 -18.00 16.57
N THR A 373 -20.01 -16.86 16.64
CA THR A 373 -21.46 -16.72 16.44
C THR A 373 -21.74 -15.82 15.25
N THR A 374 -22.70 -16.19 14.42
CA THR A 374 -23.14 -15.38 13.27
C THR A 374 -24.25 -14.43 13.71
N TYR A 375 -24.07 -13.15 13.37
CA TYR A 375 -24.98 -12.05 13.64
C TYR A 375 -25.61 -11.57 12.34
N THR A 376 -26.94 -11.45 12.33
CA THR A 376 -27.69 -10.82 11.23
C THR A 376 -27.92 -9.36 11.58
N ILE A 377 -27.29 -8.47 10.82
CA ILE A 377 -27.43 -7.03 10.95
C ILE A 377 -28.54 -6.55 10.02
N THR A 378 -29.56 -5.91 10.57
CA THR A 378 -30.69 -5.35 9.81
C THR A 378 -30.56 -3.83 9.74
N ALA A 379 -30.35 -3.31 8.54
CA ALA A 379 -30.43 -1.88 8.25
C ALA A 379 -31.85 -1.50 7.82
N THR A 380 -32.38 -0.41 8.39
CA THR A 380 -33.77 0.03 8.17
C THR A 380 -33.85 1.51 7.81
N ASN A 381 -34.77 1.85 6.91
CA ASN A 381 -35.30 3.20 6.73
C ASN A 381 -36.83 3.13 6.48
N VAL A 382 -37.48 4.26 6.19
CA VAL A 382 -38.96 4.30 6.10
C VAL A 382 -39.54 3.60 4.85
N VAL A 383 -38.70 3.21 3.88
CA VAL A 383 -39.14 2.45 2.68
C VAL A 383 -38.98 0.94 2.88
N GLY A 384 -38.06 0.51 3.73
CA GLY A 384 -37.90 -0.90 4.04
C GLY A 384 -36.56 -1.22 4.72
N ASN A 385 -36.17 -2.48 4.63
CA ASN A 385 -34.95 -2.99 5.24
C ASN A 385 -34.10 -3.82 4.28
N ASP A 386 -32.88 -4.09 4.72
CA ASP A 386 -31.96 -5.03 4.11
C ASP A 386 -31.07 -5.63 5.20
N THR A 387 -30.51 -6.81 4.95
CA THR A 387 -29.82 -7.61 5.97
C THR A 387 -28.47 -8.11 5.48
N ALA A 388 -27.45 -7.95 6.32
CA ALA A 388 -26.12 -8.50 6.09
C ALA A 388 -25.63 -9.31 7.30
N THR A 389 -24.76 -10.28 7.08
CA THR A 389 -24.21 -11.12 8.16
C THR A 389 -22.77 -10.77 8.50
N ILE A 390 -22.40 -10.93 9.77
CA ILE A 390 -21.02 -10.95 10.27
C ILE A 390 -20.85 -12.09 11.29
N SER A 391 -19.76 -12.84 11.23
CA SER A 391 -19.42 -13.82 12.27
C SER A 391 -18.37 -13.26 13.23
N ILE A 392 -18.61 -13.35 14.54
CA ILE A 392 -17.73 -12.80 15.57
C ILE A 392 -17.43 -13.87 16.62
N SER A 393 -16.16 -14.02 16.98
CA SER A 393 -15.70 -14.70 18.21
C SER A 393 -14.88 -13.73 19.05
N VAL A 394 -14.91 -13.92 20.36
CA VAL A 394 -14.13 -13.16 21.35
C VAL A 394 -13.29 -14.15 22.14
N ASN A 395 -11.98 -14.14 21.88
CA ASN A 395 -11.02 -15.07 22.44
C ASN A 395 -10.18 -14.39 23.52
N LEU A 396 -9.58 -15.18 24.40
CA LEU A 396 -8.58 -14.70 25.35
C LEU A 396 -7.22 -14.52 24.62
N ASP A 397 -6.43 -13.52 25.02
CA ASP A 397 -5.10 -13.31 24.42
C ASP A 397 -4.13 -14.46 24.76
N THR A 398 -3.13 -14.67 23.91
CA THR A 398 -2.14 -15.74 24.09
C THR A 398 -0.96 -15.25 24.94
N PRO A 399 -0.37 -16.11 25.80
CA PRO A 399 0.89 -15.79 26.47
C PRO A 399 2.00 -15.54 25.44
N LYS A 400 2.86 -14.57 25.69
CA LYS A 400 3.93 -14.13 24.77
C LYS A 400 5.29 -14.22 25.46
N ASN A 401 6.36 -14.19 24.65
CA ASN A 401 7.74 -14.21 25.14
C ASN A 401 8.02 -15.37 26.12
N LEU A 402 7.54 -16.57 25.81
CA LEU A 402 7.87 -17.77 26.59
C LEU A 402 9.37 -18.05 26.47
N THR A 403 10.06 -18.10 27.62
CA THR A 403 11.48 -18.41 27.73
C THR A 403 11.74 -19.53 28.73
N ALA A 404 12.90 -20.19 28.61
CA ALA A 404 13.26 -21.34 29.41
C ALA A 404 14.69 -21.27 29.98
N THR A 405 14.83 -21.50 31.28
CA THR A 405 16.08 -21.59 32.03
C THR A 405 16.36 -23.04 32.39
N LYS A 406 17.50 -23.58 31.94
CA LYS A 406 17.89 -24.98 32.14
C LYS A 406 18.42 -25.21 33.57
N GLY A 407 17.91 -26.21 34.27
CA GLY A 407 18.36 -26.59 35.63
C GLY A 407 18.72 -28.08 35.74
N ASN A 408 19.07 -28.50 36.96
CA ASN A 408 19.33 -29.90 37.30
C ASN A 408 18.02 -30.70 37.29
N ALA A 409 17.88 -31.65 36.37
CA ALA A 409 16.65 -32.42 36.15
C ALA A 409 15.38 -31.52 36.06
N SER A 410 15.54 -30.27 35.60
CA SER A 410 14.51 -29.25 35.68
C SER A 410 14.62 -28.18 34.59
N VAL A 411 13.49 -27.50 34.35
CA VAL A 411 13.37 -26.33 33.49
C VAL A 411 12.50 -25.29 34.20
N GLY A 412 13.00 -24.07 34.35
CA GLY A 412 12.21 -22.91 34.75
C GLY A 412 11.66 -22.20 33.52
N LEU A 413 10.37 -21.89 33.50
CA LEU A 413 9.68 -21.18 32.42
C LEU A 413 9.18 -19.83 32.92
N THR A 414 9.24 -18.80 32.07
CA THR A 414 8.61 -17.48 32.30
C THR A 414 8.01 -16.94 31.00
N TRP A 415 6.91 -16.19 31.11
CA TRP A 415 6.18 -15.60 29.98
C TRP A 415 5.51 -14.27 30.36
N ASP A 416 5.04 -13.53 29.36
CA ASP A 416 4.26 -12.31 29.55
C ASP A 416 2.87 -12.65 30.12
N ALA A 417 2.46 -11.93 31.17
CA ALA A 417 1.16 -12.12 31.79
C ALA A 417 0.02 -11.61 30.90
N VAL A 418 -0.96 -12.48 30.61
CA VAL A 418 -2.23 -12.13 29.98
C VAL A 418 -3.12 -11.50 31.05
N SER A 419 -3.31 -10.18 30.98
CA SER A 419 -3.98 -9.37 32.03
C SER A 419 -5.41 -9.79 32.38
N SER A 420 -6.07 -10.53 31.50
CA SER A 420 -7.44 -11.02 31.69
C SER A 420 -7.53 -12.50 32.07
N ALA A 421 -6.42 -13.23 32.16
CA ALA A 421 -6.38 -14.63 32.58
C ALA A 421 -6.53 -14.78 34.10
N THR A 422 -7.12 -15.89 34.54
CA THR A 422 -7.13 -16.31 35.95
C THR A 422 -6.00 -17.30 36.27
N GLU A 423 -5.58 -18.06 35.28
CA GLU A 423 -4.55 -19.10 35.38
C GLU A 423 -3.95 -19.41 34.00
N TYR A 424 -2.97 -20.30 33.97
CA TYR A 424 -2.28 -20.79 32.79
C TYR A 424 -2.21 -22.32 32.82
N GLN A 425 -2.12 -22.92 31.64
CA GLN A 425 -1.75 -24.32 31.46
C GLN A 425 -0.39 -24.40 30.76
N VAL A 426 0.45 -25.36 31.18
CA VAL A 426 1.75 -25.64 30.54
C VAL A 426 1.71 -27.04 29.95
N TYR A 427 1.82 -27.10 28.63
CA TYR A 427 1.98 -28.33 27.87
C TYR A 427 3.46 -28.59 27.63
N TYR A 428 3.91 -29.83 27.79
CA TYR A 428 5.27 -30.21 27.44
C TYR A 428 5.40 -31.65 26.95
N ALA A 429 6.35 -31.89 26.04
CA ALA A 429 6.57 -33.19 25.40
C ALA A 429 8.04 -33.32 24.99
N LYS A 430 8.49 -34.53 24.64
CA LYS A 430 9.81 -34.80 24.03
C LYS A 430 9.83 -34.58 22.51
N GLN A 431 8.67 -34.22 21.96
CA GLN A 431 8.43 -33.96 20.55
C GLN A 431 7.79 -32.56 20.41
N SER A 432 8.06 -31.87 19.29
CA SER A 432 7.45 -30.58 19.01
C SER A 432 5.93 -30.67 18.86
N PHE A 433 5.25 -29.63 19.35
CA PHE A 433 3.83 -29.36 19.17
C PHE A 433 3.50 -28.86 17.75
N ASN A 434 4.53 -28.49 16.96
CA ASN A 434 4.38 -28.15 15.54
C ASN A 434 3.90 -29.38 14.76
N GLY A 435 2.60 -29.44 14.47
CA GLY A 435 1.95 -30.54 13.77
C GLY A 435 0.61 -30.96 14.36
N ILE A 436 0.31 -30.58 15.61
CA ILE A 436 -1.04 -30.71 16.17
C ILE A 436 -1.77 -29.36 16.08
N SER A 437 -3.00 -29.38 15.57
CA SER A 437 -3.85 -28.18 15.40
C SER A 437 -4.62 -27.80 16.67
N ASP A 438 -4.61 -28.67 17.68
CA ASP A 438 -5.36 -28.57 18.91
C ASP A 438 -4.50 -29.16 20.03
N LEU A 439 -4.13 -28.32 21.01
CA LEU A 439 -3.24 -28.66 22.11
C LEU A 439 -3.83 -29.72 23.05
N SER A 440 -5.16 -29.92 23.08
CA SER A 440 -5.78 -30.99 23.87
C SER A 440 -5.31 -32.40 23.45
N ASN A 441 -4.75 -32.54 22.25
CA ASN A 441 -4.12 -33.77 21.77
C ASN A 441 -2.66 -33.95 22.25
N TYR A 442 -2.17 -33.16 23.21
CA TYR A 442 -0.80 -33.26 23.75
C TYR A 442 -0.36 -34.70 24.08
N ALA A 443 -1.28 -35.52 24.60
CA ALA A 443 -1.04 -36.91 24.98
C ALA A 443 -0.70 -37.85 23.79
N SER A 444 -0.85 -37.41 22.54
CA SER A 444 -0.38 -38.16 21.36
C SER A 444 1.10 -37.96 21.03
N LEU A 445 1.76 -36.96 21.65
CA LEU A 445 3.20 -36.70 21.48
C LEU A 445 4.02 -37.55 22.45
N ASP A 446 5.25 -37.96 22.07
CA ASP A 446 6.12 -38.70 23.00
C ASP A 446 6.39 -37.88 24.27
N GLY A 447 6.12 -38.49 25.43
CA GLY A 447 6.24 -37.84 26.73
C GLY A 447 5.30 -36.65 26.95
N GLY A 448 4.21 -36.54 26.19
CA GLY A 448 3.23 -35.46 26.28
C GLY A 448 2.52 -35.40 27.63
N LEU A 449 2.67 -34.26 28.32
CA LEU A 449 2.15 -33.99 29.66
C LEU A 449 1.60 -32.56 29.76
N LEU A 450 0.69 -32.37 30.71
CA LEU A 450 -0.03 -31.13 30.98
C LEU A 450 0.08 -30.77 32.47
N LEU A 451 0.32 -29.50 32.78
CA LEU A 451 0.25 -28.93 34.11
C LEU A 451 -0.79 -27.81 34.13
N GLU A 452 -1.85 -27.99 34.91
CA GLU A 452 -3.00 -27.08 35.01
C GLU A 452 -2.90 -26.12 36.21
N ASN A 453 -3.84 -25.17 36.28
CA ASN A 453 -4.10 -24.30 37.44
C ASN A 453 -2.89 -23.45 37.90
N ILE A 454 -2.05 -22.99 36.96
CA ILE A 454 -0.86 -22.19 37.28
C ILE A 454 -1.25 -20.72 37.37
N THR A 455 -1.16 -20.13 38.57
CA THR A 455 -1.61 -18.73 38.82
C THR A 455 -0.54 -17.66 38.64
N SER A 456 0.74 -18.06 38.49
CA SER A 456 1.88 -17.19 38.18
C SER A 456 2.22 -17.20 36.69
N ASN A 457 2.84 -16.13 36.17
CA ASN A 457 3.41 -16.10 34.82
C ASN A 457 4.78 -16.80 34.71
N SER A 458 4.99 -17.82 35.54
CA SER A 458 6.21 -18.62 35.63
C SER A 458 5.92 -19.98 36.25
N LYS A 459 6.73 -20.99 35.87
CA LYS A 459 6.64 -22.36 36.39
C LYS A 459 7.99 -23.06 36.32
N THR A 460 8.43 -23.66 37.43
CA THR A 460 9.54 -24.63 37.39
C THR A 460 8.99 -26.05 37.33
N ILE A 461 9.48 -26.82 36.36
CA ILE A 461 9.18 -28.24 36.16
C ILE A 461 10.41 -29.03 36.59
N THR A 462 10.24 -30.05 37.42
CA THR A 462 11.30 -30.88 38.00
C THR A 462 11.09 -32.37 37.67
N GLY A 463 12.11 -33.20 37.89
CA GLY A 463 12.05 -34.64 37.58
C GLY A 463 12.16 -34.96 36.08
N LEU A 464 12.61 -34.00 35.27
CA LEU A 464 12.82 -34.19 33.84
C LEU A 464 14.11 -34.98 33.57
N ALA A 465 14.04 -35.94 32.65
CA ALA A 465 15.20 -36.77 32.30
C ALA A 465 16.38 -35.93 31.77
N TYR A 466 17.59 -36.23 32.24
CA TYR A 466 18.82 -35.55 31.84
C TYR A 466 19.08 -35.68 30.34
N ASN A 467 19.66 -34.63 29.74
CA ASN A 467 20.08 -34.59 28.33
C ASN A 467 18.96 -34.94 27.32
N THR A 468 17.70 -34.94 27.76
CA THR A 468 16.51 -35.16 26.93
C THR A 468 15.94 -33.81 26.56
N GLU A 469 15.65 -33.57 25.28
CA GLU A 469 14.99 -32.33 24.86
C GLU A 469 13.51 -32.37 25.20
N TYR A 470 13.00 -31.26 25.72
CA TYR A 470 11.58 -31.04 25.95
C TYR A 470 11.15 -29.75 25.25
N TYR A 471 9.97 -29.81 24.64
CA TYR A 471 9.26 -28.73 23.99
C TYR A 471 8.18 -28.24 24.95
N PHE A 472 7.96 -26.94 25.03
CA PHE A 472 7.02 -26.32 25.96
C PHE A 472 6.14 -25.29 25.26
N VAL A 473 4.83 -25.31 25.55
CA VAL A 473 3.84 -24.34 25.11
C VAL A 473 2.96 -23.95 26.30
N VAL A 474 2.60 -22.67 26.41
CA VAL A 474 1.74 -22.16 27.50
C VAL A 474 0.48 -21.54 26.92
N THR A 475 -0.68 -21.85 27.49
CA THR A 475 -1.96 -21.18 27.20
C THR A 475 -2.41 -20.38 28.42
N ALA A 476 -3.24 -19.37 28.20
CA ALA A 476 -3.93 -18.66 29.26
C ALA A 476 -5.36 -19.19 29.39
N VAL A 477 -5.89 -19.20 30.61
CA VAL A 477 -7.24 -19.67 30.91
C VAL A 477 -8.03 -18.59 31.66
N LYS A 478 -9.32 -18.49 31.35
CA LYS A 478 -10.30 -17.67 32.09
C LYS A 478 -11.64 -18.41 32.12
N ASN A 479 -12.07 -18.83 33.31
CA ASN A 479 -13.22 -19.73 33.47
C ASN A 479 -13.01 -21.01 32.63
N THR A 480 -13.97 -21.40 31.79
CA THR A 480 -13.86 -22.57 30.89
C THR A 480 -13.24 -22.26 29.52
N PHE A 481 -12.69 -21.06 29.32
CA PHE A 481 -12.07 -20.66 28.05
C PHE A 481 -10.55 -20.69 28.15
N GLU A 482 -9.93 -21.35 27.19
CA GLU A 482 -8.48 -21.41 26.99
C GLU A 482 -8.10 -20.60 25.75
N SER A 483 -6.96 -19.91 25.79
CA SER A 483 -6.41 -19.19 24.63
C SER A 483 -5.54 -20.10 23.75
N GLY A 484 -5.16 -19.59 22.57
CA GLY A 484 -4.12 -20.25 21.77
C GLY A 484 -2.78 -20.34 22.50
N GLY A 485 -1.96 -21.30 22.09
CA GLY A 485 -0.61 -21.47 22.62
C GLY A 485 0.28 -20.25 22.41
N SER A 486 1.23 -20.08 23.33
CA SER A 486 2.39 -19.20 23.19
C SER A 486 3.29 -19.60 22.01
N ASN A 487 4.38 -18.87 21.80
CA ASN A 487 5.52 -19.44 21.10
C ASN A 487 5.97 -20.74 21.78
N GLU A 488 6.36 -21.74 20.99
CA GLU A 488 7.04 -22.93 21.50
C GLU A 488 8.46 -22.56 21.94
N ILE A 489 8.98 -23.21 22.99
CA ILE A 489 10.39 -23.15 23.38
C ILE A 489 10.94 -24.55 23.66
N ILE A 490 12.23 -24.76 23.39
CA ILE A 490 12.93 -26.04 23.61
C ILE A 490 13.93 -25.88 24.76
N ALA A 491 13.94 -26.82 25.70
CA ALA A 491 14.96 -26.89 26.74
C ALA A 491 15.41 -28.32 27.05
N THR A 492 16.72 -28.45 27.27
CA THR A 492 17.39 -29.70 27.67
C THR A 492 17.80 -29.56 29.14
N PRO A 493 17.22 -30.32 30.09
CA PRO A 493 17.68 -30.36 31.47
C PRO A 493 19.12 -30.86 31.52
N LYS A 494 19.98 -30.19 32.30
CA LYS A 494 21.36 -30.64 32.47
C LYS A 494 21.45 -31.67 33.59
N GLY A 495 22.38 -32.60 33.45
CA GLY A 495 22.93 -33.33 34.59
C GLY A 495 23.60 -32.38 35.57
N MET A 496 23.59 -32.74 36.84
CA MET A 496 24.32 -32.02 37.89
C MET A 496 25.80 -31.92 37.51
N LEU A 497 26.38 -30.72 37.59
CA LEU A 497 27.83 -30.60 37.66
C LEU A 497 28.24 -31.22 38.99
N LEU A 498 29.05 -32.27 38.98
CA LEU A 498 29.63 -32.86 40.17
C LEU A 498 31.10 -32.48 40.22
N ASN A 499 31.65 -32.31 41.42
CA ASN A 499 33.08 -32.50 41.55
C ASN A 499 33.41 -33.96 41.23
N ASP A 500 34.60 -34.13 40.67
CA ASP A 500 35.19 -35.44 40.39
C ASP A 500 35.56 -36.15 41.70
N THR A 501 35.99 -37.41 41.68
CA THR A 501 36.06 -38.19 42.93
C THR A 501 37.19 -37.78 43.89
N GLY A 502 38.12 -36.94 43.45
CA GLY A 502 39.33 -36.54 44.16
C GLY A 502 40.55 -37.41 43.85
N MET A 503 40.37 -38.50 43.09
CA MET A 503 41.39 -39.52 42.86
C MET A 503 42.46 -39.04 41.87
N THR A 504 43.65 -38.72 42.40
CA THR A 504 44.78 -38.26 41.56
C THR A 504 45.74 -39.37 41.12
N TRP A 505 45.38 -40.64 41.32
CA TRP A 505 46.23 -41.80 41.03
C TRP A 505 45.35 -43.01 40.67
N GLY A 506 45.90 -43.93 39.88
CA GLY A 506 45.20 -45.15 39.44
C GLY A 506 45.86 -46.43 39.95
N GLY A 507 45.19 -47.57 39.82
CA GLY A 507 45.79 -48.88 40.01
C GLY A 507 46.63 -49.28 38.79
N ASP A 508 47.86 -49.74 39.01
CA ASP A 508 48.74 -50.20 37.94
C ASP A 508 48.61 -51.72 37.71
N TYR A 509 48.72 -52.16 36.45
CA TYR A 509 48.57 -53.56 36.08
C TYR A 509 49.94 -54.21 35.80
N PRO A 510 50.25 -55.40 36.35
CA PRO A 510 49.36 -56.28 37.11
C PRO A 510 49.28 -56.00 38.63
N LEU A 511 50.14 -55.15 39.18
CA LEU A 511 50.22 -54.85 40.61
C LEU A 511 50.73 -53.41 40.86
N GLY A 512 50.18 -52.74 41.87
CA GLY A 512 50.69 -51.48 42.40
C GLY A 512 49.78 -50.27 42.14
N ASN A 513 50.27 -49.08 42.45
CA ASN A 513 49.58 -47.81 42.26
C ASN A 513 50.41 -46.91 41.32
N ASN A 514 49.76 -46.32 40.32
CA ASN A 514 50.35 -45.34 39.40
C ASN A 514 50.07 -43.92 39.91
N THR A 515 51.03 -43.37 40.65
CA THR A 515 50.92 -42.04 41.29
C THR A 515 50.92 -40.86 40.31
N ASN A 516 51.33 -41.10 39.07
CA ASN A 516 51.45 -40.06 38.04
C ASN A 516 50.24 -40.03 37.10
N CYS A 517 49.30 -40.95 37.27
CA CYS A 517 48.14 -41.17 36.42
C CYS A 517 48.46 -41.17 34.90
N THR A 518 49.41 -42.00 34.46
CA THR A 518 49.77 -42.10 33.03
C THR A 518 49.98 -43.54 32.58
N GLY A 519 49.56 -43.86 31.36
CA GLY A 519 49.71 -45.20 30.74
C GLY A 519 48.40 -45.76 30.20
N ALA A 520 48.47 -46.75 29.30
CA ALA A 520 47.29 -47.23 28.56
C ALA A 520 46.18 -47.81 29.47
N VAL A 521 46.53 -48.54 30.53
CA VAL A 521 45.59 -49.12 31.52
C VAL A 521 45.00 -48.05 32.46
N ILE A 522 45.62 -46.87 32.50
CA ILE A 522 45.22 -45.74 33.35
C ILE A 522 44.24 -44.81 32.61
N LEU A 523 44.25 -44.79 31.27
CA LEU A 523 43.31 -44.03 30.44
C LEU A 523 41.84 -44.46 30.57
N GLU A 524 41.55 -45.58 31.25
CA GLU A 524 40.18 -46.03 31.57
C GLU A 524 39.81 -45.77 33.04
N GLN A 525 40.73 -45.21 33.84
CA GLN A 525 40.56 -44.99 35.27
C GLN A 525 40.34 -43.51 35.60
N ASP A 526 39.63 -43.29 36.70
CA ASP A 526 39.07 -42.00 37.13
C ASP A 526 40.06 -40.83 37.05
N CYS A 527 41.28 -41.01 37.57
CA CYS A 527 42.31 -39.98 37.62
C CYS A 527 42.73 -39.40 36.25
N SER A 528 42.43 -40.09 35.13
CA SER A 528 42.72 -39.64 33.76
C SER A 528 41.61 -38.78 33.15
N HIS A 529 40.48 -38.63 33.82
CA HIS A 529 39.29 -37.96 33.29
C HIS A 529 38.87 -36.73 34.12
N GLY A 530 37.76 -36.12 33.70
CA GLY A 530 37.02 -35.15 34.51
C GLY A 530 37.76 -33.86 34.87
N ARG A 531 37.73 -33.53 36.17
CA ARG A 531 38.38 -32.36 36.79
C ARG A 531 39.63 -32.77 37.56
N ASP A 532 39.73 -34.00 38.07
CA ASP A 532 40.91 -34.50 38.76
C ASP A 532 42.10 -34.53 37.80
N ALA A 533 41.94 -35.04 36.58
CA ALA A 533 42.99 -35.01 35.56
C ALA A 533 43.40 -33.58 35.17
N LYS A 534 42.45 -32.64 35.10
CA LYS A 534 42.75 -31.23 34.80
C LYS A 534 43.53 -30.57 35.94
N ALA A 535 43.27 -30.97 37.18
CA ALA A 535 44.01 -30.51 38.35
C ALA A 535 45.43 -31.07 38.38
N ILE A 536 45.61 -32.38 38.10
CA ILE A 536 46.94 -33.01 37.92
C ILE A 536 47.74 -32.29 36.84
N ALA A 537 47.11 -32.00 35.70
CA ALA A 537 47.72 -31.30 34.57
C ALA A 537 47.97 -29.80 34.83
N GLY A 538 47.57 -29.24 35.99
CA GLY A 538 47.70 -27.81 36.29
C GLY A 538 46.85 -26.88 35.41
N THR A 539 45.83 -27.43 34.73
CA THR A 539 44.97 -26.69 33.78
C THR A 539 43.61 -26.31 34.38
N LEU A 540 43.26 -26.84 35.55
CA LEU A 540 42.03 -26.49 36.25
C LEU A 540 42.19 -25.15 36.99
N GLY A 541 41.65 -24.08 36.39
CA GLY A 541 41.44 -22.82 37.12
C GLY A 541 40.43 -23.02 38.27
N LYS A 542 40.81 -22.58 39.47
CA LYS A 542 39.95 -22.58 40.67
C LYS A 542 39.69 -21.17 41.16
N VAL A 543 38.52 -20.94 41.75
CA VAL A 543 38.15 -19.68 42.41
C VAL A 543 38.60 -19.70 43.88
N GLY A 544 38.43 -20.84 44.54
CA GLY A 544 38.86 -21.12 45.91
C GLY A 544 39.97 -22.18 45.95
N GLY A 545 39.81 -23.17 46.82
CA GLY A 545 40.79 -24.25 47.01
C GLY A 545 40.16 -25.62 47.18
N GLY A 546 40.86 -26.55 47.83
CA GLY A 546 40.43 -27.95 47.94
C GLY A 546 41.24 -28.88 47.03
N LYS A 547 41.16 -30.18 47.30
CA LYS A 547 41.94 -31.21 46.59
C LYS A 547 41.49 -31.40 45.14
N ALA A 548 42.42 -31.80 44.26
CA ALA A 548 42.15 -32.29 42.90
C ALA A 548 41.06 -31.51 42.14
N GLY A 549 39.94 -32.12 41.77
CA GLY A 549 38.83 -31.49 41.05
C GLY A 549 37.95 -30.54 41.88
N PHE A 550 37.94 -30.64 43.21
CA PHE A 550 37.09 -29.83 44.10
C PHE A 550 37.49 -28.35 44.12
N ASP A 551 36.52 -27.43 44.21
CA ASP A 551 36.79 -26.00 44.26
C ASP A 551 35.86 -25.30 45.28
N PHE A 552 36.41 -24.99 46.47
CA PHE A 552 35.66 -24.58 47.66
C PHE A 552 36.09 -23.22 48.21
N THR A 553 35.10 -22.44 48.67
CA THR A 553 35.26 -21.13 49.32
C THR A 553 34.57 -21.14 50.70
N LYS A 554 35.29 -20.76 51.76
CA LYS A 554 34.75 -20.63 53.13
C LYS A 554 33.94 -19.34 53.28
N LEU A 555 32.69 -19.46 53.73
CA LEU A 555 31.76 -18.35 53.95
C LEU A 555 31.44 -18.16 55.43
N GLY A 556 31.31 -16.90 55.84
CA GLY A 556 30.84 -16.53 57.17
C GLY A 556 29.33 -16.68 57.33
N SER A 557 28.87 -16.51 58.56
CA SER A 557 27.47 -16.57 59.03
C SER A 557 26.51 -15.66 58.23
N THR A 558 27.02 -14.60 57.61
CA THR A 558 26.26 -13.66 56.77
C THR A 558 26.29 -14.00 55.27
N GLY A 559 26.96 -15.09 54.87
CA GLY A 559 27.11 -15.51 53.47
C GLY A 559 28.29 -14.86 52.74
N ASN A 560 28.95 -13.89 53.37
CA ASN A 560 30.13 -13.24 52.81
C ASN A 560 31.35 -14.17 52.82
N VAL A 561 32.17 -14.08 51.77
CA VAL A 561 33.48 -14.78 51.68
C VAL A 561 34.40 -14.30 52.81
N LEU A 562 35.00 -15.24 53.55
CA LEU A 562 35.96 -14.88 54.58
C LEU A 562 37.26 -14.35 53.98
N SER A 563 37.83 -13.31 54.59
CA SER A 563 39.11 -12.71 54.17
C SER A 563 40.31 -13.65 54.32
N ILE A 564 40.19 -14.69 55.15
CA ILE A 564 41.22 -15.71 55.39
C ILE A 564 40.62 -17.08 55.02
N GLN A 565 41.10 -17.65 53.92
CA GLN A 565 40.62 -18.92 53.38
C GLN A 565 41.48 -20.14 53.79
N ASN A 566 42.74 -19.92 54.15
CA ASN A 566 43.75 -20.96 54.39
C ASN A 566 43.98 -21.30 55.88
N ALA A 567 43.19 -20.73 56.80
CA ALA A 567 43.27 -21.06 58.22
C ALA A 567 42.52 -22.36 58.55
N THR A 568 43.05 -23.11 59.52
CA THR A 568 42.47 -24.37 60.02
C THR A 568 41.39 -24.12 61.05
N TRP A 569 40.35 -24.96 61.05
CA TRP A 569 39.29 -24.95 62.07
C TRP A 569 39.85 -25.18 63.48
N ILE A 570 39.42 -24.37 64.45
CA ILE A 570 39.73 -24.59 65.87
C ILE A 570 38.63 -25.44 66.53
N ILE A 571 39.04 -26.62 67.02
CA ILE A 571 38.21 -27.61 67.71
C ILE A 571 37.53 -27.01 68.96
N GLY A 572 36.31 -27.46 69.25
CA GLY A 572 35.46 -26.96 70.32
C GLY A 572 34.74 -25.66 69.96
N GLY A 573 34.75 -25.27 68.68
CA GLY A 573 34.04 -24.10 68.15
C GLY A 573 34.53 -22.74 68.68
N THR A 574 35.73 -22.67 69.26
CA THR A 574 36.32 -21.47 69.90
C THR A 574 37.03 -20.52 68.93
N GLY A 575 37.18 -20.90 67.65
CA GLY A 575 37.69 -20.02 66.59
C GLY A 575 36.71 -18.90 66.18
N THR A 576 37.18 -17.98 65.33
CA THR A 576 36.39 -16.83 64.84
C THR A 576 36.42 -16.72 63.32
N GLU A 577 35.34 -16.16 62.75
CA GLU A 577 35.23 -15.91 61.30
C GLU A 577 36.25 -14.86 60.84
N SER A 578 36.56 -13.87 61.68
CA SER A 578 37.59 -12.84 61.41
C SER A 578 39.02 -13.39 61.32
N ALA A 579 39.30 -14.51 61.96
CA ALA A 579 40.59 -15.20 61.89
C ALA A 579 40.62 -16.33 60.84
N GLY A 580 39.50 -16.60 60.16
CA GLY A 580 39.33 -17.76 59.28
C GLY A 580 39.35 -19.12 59.98
N THR A 581 39.44 -19.15 61.32
CA THR A 581 39.53 -20.37 62.14
C THR A 581 38.18 -20.98 62.50
N LYS A 582 37.10 -20.34 62.01
CA LYS A 582 35.72 -20.82 62.05
C LYS A 582 35.00 -20.23 60.82
N TRP A 583 34.08 -20.98 60.24
CA TRP A 583 33.22 -20.55 59.15
C TRP A 583 31.86 -21.24 59.27
N SER A 584 30.84 -20.67 58.65
CA SER A 584 29.47 -21.16 58.80
C SER A 584 29.03 -22.02 57.60
N CYS A 585 29.55 -21.73 56.41
CA CYS A 585 29.25 -22.50 55.19
C CYS A 585 30.47 -22.66 54.27
N VAL A 586 30.34 -23.59 53.32
CA VAL A 586 31.26 -23.74 52.18
C VAL A 586 30.48 -23.53 50.90
N GLU A 587 30.90 -22.58 50.06
CA GLU A 587 30.49 -22.54 48.66
C GLU A 587 31.34 -23.51 47.84
N ASP A 588 30.68 -24.29 47.00
CA ASP A 588 31.27 -25.08 45.95
C ASP A 588 31.18 -24.32 44.63
N ASN A 589 32.33 -23.81 44.19
CA ASN A 589 32.45 -22.95 43.01
C ASN A 589 32.20 -23.73 41.70
N HIS A 590 32.18 -25.07 41.72
CA HIS A 590 31.85 -25.87 40.53
C HIS A 590 30.36 -26.20 40.43
N THR A 591 29.75 -26.64 41.52
CA THR A 591 28.33 -27.03 41.53
C THR A 591 27.39 -25.83 41.73
N GLY A 592 27.90 -24.71 42.26
CA GLY A 592 27.09 -23.54 42.64
C GLY A 592 26.28 -23.74 43.92
N LEU A 593 26.58 -24.80 44.67
CA LEU A 593 25.91 -25.15 45.92
C LEU A 593 26.63 -24.54 47.12
N ILE A 594 25.85 -24.17 48.13
CA ILE A 594 26.36 -23.70 49.42
C ILE A 594 25.93 -24.71 50.48
N TRP A 595 26.90 -25.15 51.26
CA TRP A 595 26.79 -26.26 52.20
C TRP A 595 26.94 -25.80 53.63
N GLU A 596 26.10 -26.34 54.50
CA GLU A 596 26.15 -26.14 55.95
C GLU A 596 27.44 -26.73 56.54
N VAL A 597 28.12 -26.02 57.45
CA VAL A 597 29.22 -26.58 58.25
C VAL A 597 28.72 -26.98 59.64
N LYS A 598 29.14 -28.18 60.10
CA LYS A 598 28.68 -28.75 61.37
C LYS A 598 29.48 -28.19 62.54
N THR A 599 28.82 -28.00 63.67
CA THR A 599 29.44 -27.56 64.93
C THR A 599 29.82 -28.74 65.81
N ASP A 600 30.87 -28.57 66.62
CA ASP A 600 31.35 -29.51 67.63
C ASP A 600 31.28 -28.93 69.06
N SER A 601 30.62 -27.78 69.22
CA SER A 601 30.47 -27.08 70.49
C SER A 601 29.04 -27.14 71.03
N GLY A 602 28.91 -27.06 72.36
CA GLY A 602 27.63 -27.19 73.06
C GLY A 602 27.17 -28.64 73.23
N SER A 603 25.96 -28.82 73.76
CA SER A 603 25.32 -30.15 73.76
C SER A 603 24.64 -30.40 72.43
N LYS A 604 24.65 -31.66 71.96
CA LYS A 604 23.82 -32.11 70.85
C LYS A 604 22.33 -32.01 71.19
N ASP A 605 21.48 -31.96 70.18
CA ASP A 605 20.06 -32.24 70.38
C ASP A 605 19.87 -33.70 70.83
N SER A 606 19.42 -33.86 72.07
CA SER A 606 19.13 -35.18 72.65
C SER A 606 17.81 -35.78 72.15
N ASN A 607 16.89 -34.95 71.66
CA ASN A 607 15.54 -35.36 71.26
C ASN A 607 15.12 -34.82 69.89
N THR A 608 15.78 -35.30 68.84
CA THR A 608 15.41 -35.01 67.43
C THR A 608 14.02 -35.52 66.99
N LEU A 609 13.13 -35.90 67.92
CA LEU A 609 11.72 -36.26 67.67
C LEU A 609 10.74 -35.13 67.97
N ASP A 610 11.13 -34.11 68.76
CA ASP A 610 10.29 -32.93 68.96
C ASP A 610 10.49 -31.89 67.84
N GLN A 611 9.70 -30.81 67.88
CA GLN A 611 9.78 -29.73 66.88
C GLN A 611 10.74 -28.59 67.30
N VAL A 612 11.43 -28.72 68.44
CA VAL A 612 12.18 -27.65 69.12
C VAL A 612 13.63 -28.09 69.31
N HIS A 613 14.32 -28.32 68.19
CA HIS A 613 15.73 -28.69 68.20
C HIS A 613 16.58 -27.56 68.80
N THR A 614 17.45 -27.93 69.74
CA THR A 614 18.46 -27.03 70.30
C THR A 614 19.83 -27.39 69.72
N ASN A 615 20.64 -26.39 69.33
CA ASN A 615 21.93 -26.61 68.66
C ASN A 615 21.80 -27.49 67.40
N ILE A 616 20.95 -27.08 66.46
CA ILE A 616 20.51 -27.86 65.28
C ILE A 616 21.68 -28.30 64.39
N HIS A 617 22.73 -27.48 64.36
CA HIS A 617 23.96 -27.63 63.58
C HIS A 617 24.99 -28.61 64.17
N HIS A 618 24.74 -29.18 65.35
CA HIS A 618 25.70 -30.05 66.03
C HIS A 618 25.95 -31.37 65.29
N LYS A 619 27.23 -31.75 65.15
CA LYS A 619 27.68 -32.92 64.37
C LYS A 619 27.08 -34.25 64.80
N ASP A 620 26.74 -34.41 66.08
CA ASP A 620 26.20 -35.67 66.63
C ASP A 620 24.67 -35.77 66.58
N ASN A 621 23.99 -34.80 65.95
CA ASN A 621 22.54 -34.84 65.73
C ASN A 621 22.20 -35.88 64.66
N ARG A 622 21.22 -36.74 64.94
CA ARG A 622 20.79 -37.82 64.04
C ARG A 622 19.27 -37.88 63.92
N TYR A 623 18.79 -38.10 62.71
CA TYR A 623 17.42 -37.89 62.30
C TYR A 623 16.86 -39.12 61.60
N ARG A 624 15.57 -39.42 61.82
CA ARG A 624 14.81 -40.29 60.92
C ARG A 624 14.50 -39.58 59.60
N TRP A 625 14.24 -40.37 58.57
CA TRP A 625 14.00 -39.86 57.24
C TRP A 625 12.57 -39.36 57.05
N GLY A 626 12.42 -38.27 56.29
CA GLY A 626 11.13 -37.82 55.77
C GLY A 626 10.64 -36.46 56.26
N GLY A 627 11.49 -35.67 56.94
CA GLY A 627 11.14 -34.32 57.39
C GLY A 627 10.96 -33.34 56.23
N LYS A 628 10.75 -32.06 56.53
CA LYS A 628 10.61 -31.01 55.50
C LYS A 628 11.75 -31.07 54.46
N THR A 629 11.43 -30.85 53.19
CA THR A 629 12.32 -31.03 52.02
C THR A 629 12.70 -32.47 51.64
N ALA A 630 12.16 -33.50 52.32
CA ALA A 630 12.18 -34.86 51.77
C ALA A 630 11.35 -34.93 50.46
N LEU A 631 11.87 -35.55 49.42
CA LEU A 631 11.20 -35.63 48.12
C LEU A 631 9.96 -36.54 48.20
N GLY A 632 8.88 -36.10 47.56
CA GLY A 632 7.57 -36.75 47.61
C GLY A 632 6.75 -36.50 48.89
N ARG A 633 7.28 -35.79 49.90
CA ARG A 633 6.61 -35.57 51.19
C ARG A 633 5.22 -34.94 51.09
N ASP A 634 5.06 -34.00 50.17
CA ASP A 634 3.84 -33.21 49.99
C ASP A 634 3.03 -33.67 48.76
N SER A 635 3.34 -34.86 48.22
CA SER A 635 2.54 -35.50 47.17
C SER A 635 1.31 -36.20 47.76
N ASP A 636 0.16 -36.09 47.09
CA ASP A 636 -1.06 -36.80 47.45
C ASP A 636 -0.91 -38.32 47.35
N ASN A 637 -0.06 -38.79 46.43
CA ASN A 637 0.21 -40.21 46.17
C ASN A 637 1.47 -40.73 46.89
N LYS A 638 1.88 -40.11 48.00
CA LYS A 638 3.11 -40.50 48.72
C LYS A 638 2.96 -41.86 49.41
N GLU A 639 4.01 -42.67 49.31
CA GLU A 639 4.07 -43.97 49.97
C GLU A 639 5.05 -44.02 51.15
N GLY A 640 4.64 -44.77 52.18
CA GLY A 640 5.43 -45.01 53.38
C GLY A 640 5.42 -43.85 54.37
N ALA A 641 6.15 -44.03 55.47
CA ALA A 641 6.23 -43.02 56.52
C ALA A 641 7.21 -41.89 56.15
N TYR A 642 6.83 -40.66 56.49
CA TYR A 642 7.66 -39.45 56.40
C TYR A 642 7.77 -38.86 57.82
N ASP A 643 8.85 -39.15 58.54
CA ASP A 643 9.02 -38.73 59.93
C ASP A 643 9.49 -37.27 60.00
N ASN A 644 8.87 -36.43 60.84
CA ASN A 644 9.19 -35.00 60.93
C ASN A 644 10.57 -34.69 61.54
N ASN A 645 11.35 -35.70 61.96
CA ASN A 645 12.62 -35.59 62.70
C ASN A 645 13.57 -34.44 62.30
N TRP A 646 13.84 -34.19 61.01
CA TRP A 646 14.75 -33.11 60.59
C TRP A 646 14.06 -31.79 60.25
N THR A 647 12.74 -31.68 60.44
CA THR A 647 11.95 -30.51 60.01
C THR A 647 12.43 -29.22 60.65
N GLY A 648 12.65 -29.22 61.96
CA GLY A 648 13.14 -28.01 62.64
C GLY A 648 14.66 -27.79 62.52
N LEU A 649 15.43 -28.75 62.01
CA LEU A 649 16.77 -28.46 61.47
C LEU A 649 16.61 -27.56 60.24
N VAL A 650 15.79 -27.98 59.26
CA VAL A 650 15.53 -27.18 58.05
C VAL A 650 14.90 -25.82 58.40
N ASP A 651 13.87 -25.80 59.23
CA ASP A 651 13.18 -24.56 59.59
C ASP A 651 13.99 -23.65 60.52
N GLY A 652 14.77 -24.23 61.44
CA GLY A 652 15.72 -23.49 62.27
C GLY A 652 16.79 -22.80 61.45
N THR A 653 17.47 -23.53 60.55
CA THR A 653 18.54 -22.94 59.71
C THR A 653 18.00 -21.87 58.76
N ASN A 654 16.77 -22.04 58.25
CA ASN A 654 16.10 -21.03 57.43
C ASN A 654 15.64 -19.80 58.24
N ALA A 655 15.24 -19.98 59.51
CA ALA A 655 14.92 -18.87 60.41
C ALA A 655 16.18 -18.12 60.90
N GLU A 656 17.30 -18.82 61.09
CA GLU A 656 18.63 -18.25 61.35
C GLU A 656 19.17 -17.45 60.14
N ASN A 657 18.60 -17.66 58.95
CA ASN A 657 19.06 -17.06 57.69
C ASN A 657 20.54 -17.41 57.43
N LEU A 658 20.93 -18.65 57.76
CA LEU A 658 22.33 -19.08 57.85
C LEU A 658 23.05 -18.83 56.53
N CYS A 659 24.20 -18.14 56.62
CA CYS A 659 24.98 -17.70 55.47
C CYS A 659 24.19 -16.83 54.49
N GLY A 660 23.36 -15.93 55.04
CA GLY A 660 22.64 -14.87 54.32
C GLY A 660 21.38 -15.32 53.57
N ASP A 661 20.86 -16.51 53.83
CA ASP A 661 19.77 -17.10 53.05
C ASP A 661 18.90 -18.10 53.82
N ASN A 662 17.69 -18.33 53.31
CA ASN A 662 16.61 -19.11 53.93
C ASN A 662 15.97 -20.14 52.99
N ASN A 663 16.73 -20.66 52.03
CA ASN A 663 16.34 -21.71 51.09
C ASN A 663 17.08 -23.06 51.31
N TRP A 664 17.51 -23.32 52.54
CA TRP A 664 18.18 -24.56 52.95
C TRP A 664 17.25 -25.78 52.87
N ARG A 665 17.82 -26.90 52.42
CA ARG A 665 17.15 -28.19 52.27
C ARG A 665 18.09 -29.36 52.50
N VAL A 666 17.54 -30.56 52.62
CA VAL A 666 18.32 -31.80 52.61
C VAL A 666 18.81 -32.07 51.16
N PRO A 667 20.10 -32.42 50.96
CA PRO A 667 20.68 -32.72 49.66
C PRO A 667 20.11 -33.99 49.05
N THR A 668 20.10 -34.06 47.72
CA THR A 668 19.97 -35.30 46.95
C THR A 668 21.19 -36.21 47.15
N LEU A 669 21.15 -37.45 46.64
CA LEU A 669 22.26 -38.39 46.80
C LEU A 669 23.47 -37.95 45.97
N GLU A 670 23.20 -37.42 44.78
CA GLU A 670 24.18 -36.88 43.84
C GLU A 670 24.89 -35.66 44.43
N GLU A 671 24.17 -34.77 45.12
CA GLU A 671 24.78 -33.65 45.85
C GLU A 671 25.68 -34.13 46.99
N LEU A 672 25.29 -35.18 47.73
CA LEU A 672 26.16 -35.75 48.76
C LEU A 672 27.46 -36.33 48.16
N HIS A 673 27.36 -36.97 46.98
CA HIS A 673 28.55 -37.42 46.23
C HIS A 673 29.41 -36.25 45.73
N SER A 674 28.81 -35.08 45.42
CA SER A 674 29.56 -33.90 44.92
C SER A 674 30.53 -33.29 45.94
N ILE A 675 30.52 -33.73 47.20
CA ILE A 675 31.46 -33.35 48.26
C ILE A 675 32.25 -34.54 48.82
N ALA A 676 32.15 -35.73 48.22
CA ALA A 676 32.81 -36.94 48.71
C ALA A 676 34.19 -37.14 48.05
N ASP A 677 35.27 -36.87 48.80
CA ASP A 677 36.66 -37.06 48.34
C ASP A 677 37.09 -38.52 48.58
N LEU A 678 36.95 -39.38 47.56
CA LEU A 678 37.31 -40.80 47.58
C LEU A 678 38.81 -41.05 47.79
N SER A 679 39.65 -40.01 47.63
CA SER A 679 41.10 -40.11 47.79
C SER A 679 41.58 -39.87 49.23
N VAL A 680 40.66 -39.70 50.18
CA VAL A 680 40.93 -39.71 51.63
C VAL A 680 40.02 -40.74 52.33
N VAL A 681 40.49 -41.27 53.46
CA VAL A 681 39.75 -42.28 54.23
C VAL A 681 39.35 -41.75 55.61
N SER A 682 38.07 -41.94 55.96
CA SER A 682 37.51 -41.73 57.29
C SER A 682 37.71 -40.33 57.93
N PRO A 683 36.91 -39.30 57.57
CA PRO A 683 35.79 -39.34 56.63
C PRO A 683 36.22 -39.07 55.18
N ILE A 684 35.44 -39.57 54.22
CA ILE A 684 35.63 -39.44 52.77
C ILE A 684 35.13 -38.05 52.29
N ILE A 685 35.81 -36.99 52.73
CA ILE A 685 35.50 -35.58 52.44
C ILE A 685 36.71 -34.70 52.78
N ASP A 686 36.87 -33.57 52.09
CA ASP A 686 37.88 -32.56 52.44
C ASP A 686 37.56 -31.91 53.81
N ASN A 687 38.20 -32.44 54.86
CA ASN A 687 37.98 -31.99 56.24
C ASN A 687 38.56 -30.58 56.53
N HIS A 688 39.35 -30.01 55.62
CA HIS A 688 39.84 -28.64 55.73
C HIS A 688 38.76 -27.61 55.35
N TYR A 689 37.72 -28.03 54.63
CA TYR A 689 36.52 -27.26 54.31
C TYR A 689 35.28 -27.74 55.08
N PHE A 690 35.16 -29.05 55.31
CA PHE A 690 34.04 -29.66 56.03
C PHE A 690 34.48 -30.29 57.36
N PRO A 691 34.90 -29.47 58.34
CA PRO A 691 35.21 -29.96 59.67
C PRO A 691 33.96 -30.58 60.30
N ASN A 692 34.19 -31.37 61.36
CA ASN A 692 33.14 -31.99 62.14
C ASN A 692 32.24 -32.98 61.36
N THR A 693 32.64 -33.41 60.16
CA THR A 693 31.98 -34.54 59.46
C THR A 693 32.23 -35.83 60.22
N VAL A 694 31.17 -36.51 60.64
CA VAL A 694 31.25 -37.84 61.25
C VAL A 694 31.46 -38.88 60.15
N SER A 695 32.39 -39.82 60.35
CA SER A 695 32.68 -40.92 59.42
C SER A 695 31.63 -42.03 59.52
N LEU A 696 30.39 -41.69 59.14
CA LEU A 696 29.19 -42.55 59.15
C LEU A 696 28.22 -42.08 58.04
N SER A 697 27.07 -42.73 57.92
CA SER A 697 26.10 -42.47 56.85
C SER A 697 25.21 -41.24 57.05
N PHE A 698 25.01 -40.47 55.98
CA PHE A 698 24.19 -39.26 55.91
C PHE A 698 22.99 -39.48 54.97
N TRP A 699 21.80 -39.08 55.42
CA TRP A 699 20.58 -39.15 54.61
C TRP A 699 20.62 -38.17 53.43
N SER A 700 20.19 -38.65 52.27
CA SER A 700 19.70 -37.81 51.18
C SER A 700 18.20 -37.52 51.32
N SER A 701 17.68 -36.58 50.53
CA SER A 701 16.26 -36.29 50.39
C SER A 701 15.49 -37.30 49.52
N LEU A 702 16.16 -38.31 48.95
CA LEU A 702 15.57 -39.26 48.00
C LEU A 702 14.94 -40.50 48.69
N PRO A 703 13.65 -40.80 48.47
CA PRO A 703 13.06 -42.09 48.83
C PRO A 703 13.60 -43.23 47.95
N SER A 704 13.53 -44.47 48.43
CA SER A 704 13.80 -45.64 47.58
C SER A 704 12.59 -45.97 46.69
N LEU A 705 12.82 -46.14 45.38
CA LEU A 705 11.78 -46.55 44.42
C LEU A 705 11.32 -47.99 44.62
N TYR A 706 12.18 -48.88 45.12
CA TYR A 706 11.90 -50.31 45.25
C TYR A 706 11.15 -50.68 46.53
N ASN A 707 11.13 -49.79 47.53
CA ASN A 707 10.51 -50.07 48.82
C ASN A 707 10.18 -48.76 49.56
N SER A 708 8.89 -48.49 49.77
CA SER A 708 8.39 -47.28 50.43
C SER A 708 8.74 -47.19 51.94
N GLY A 709 9.31 -48.24 52.53
CA GLY A 709 9.91 -48.20 53.87
C GLY A 709 11.37 -47.70 53.91
N LEU A 710 12.02 -47.53 52.76
CA LEU A 710 13.45 -47.22 52.63
C LEU A 710 13.70 -45.83 51.99
N ALA A 711 14.89 -45.29 52.23
CA ALA A 711 15.40 -44.05 51.61
C ALA A 711 16.92 -44.13 51.38
N TRP A 712 17.46 -43.27 50.53
CA TRP A 712 18.88 -43.30 50.13
C TRP A 712 19.78 -42.49 51.07
N LEU A 713 20.99 -42.99 51.30
CA LEU A 713 22.06 -42.39 52.09
C LEU A 713 23.43 -42.57 51.42
N LEU A 714 24.39 -41.72 51.80
CA LEU A 714 25.81 -41.86 51.46
C LEU A 714 26.62 -42.15 52.74
N ASP A 715 27.53 -43.11 52.70
CA ASP A 715 28.40 -43.46 53.83
C ASP A 715 29.78 -42.82 53.75
N PHE A 716 30.02 -41.76 54.54
CA PHE A 716 31.30 -41.06 54.59
C PHE A 716 32.44 -41.87 55.25
N SER A 717 32.21 -43.12 55.67
CA SER A 717 33.31 -44.04 56.04
C SER A 717 33.88 -44.84 54.86
N SER A 718 33.12 -44.99 53.77
CA SER A 718 33.48 -45.88 52.65
C SER A 718 33.16 -45.35 51.25
N GLY A 719 32.49 -44.20 51.12
CA GLY A 719 32.06 -43.62 49.83
C GLY A 719 30.87 -44.34 49.19
N ASN A 720 30.43 -45.46 49.76
CA ASN A 720 29.32 -46.24 49.25
C ASN A 720 27.98 -45.54 49.51
N SER A 721 27.12 -45.52 48.50
CA SER A 721 25.72 -45.15 48.65
C SER A 721 24.83 -46.40 48.72
N GLY A 722 23.70 -46.27 49.40
CA GLY A 722 22.76 -47.37 49.62
C GLY A 722 21.43 -46.87 50.15
N ASN A 723 20.46 -47.76 50.29
CA ASN A 723 19.18 -47.42 50.91
C ASN A 723 18.95 -48.19 52.22
N TYR A 724 18.30 -47.53 53.18
CA TYR A 724 18.09 -48.06 54.52
C TYR A 724 16.70 -47.68 55.08
N SER A 725 16.28 -48.39 56.12
CA SER A 725 15.02 -48.17 56.84
C SER A 725 14.86 -46.72 57.32
N ARG A 726 13.78 -46.06 56.89
CA ARG A 726 13.41 -44.69 57.31
C ARG A 726 13.22 -44.54 58.83
N ARG A 727 13.02 -45.66 59.55
CA ARG A 727 12.86 -45.70 61.03
C ARG A 727 14.19 -45.52 61.80
N ASN A 728 15.32 -45.68 61.12
CA ASN A 728 16.66 -45.56 61.71
C ASN A 728 17.12 -44.09 61.72
N LYS A 729 18.00 -43.74 62.65
CA LYS A 729 18.53 -42.38 62.80
C LYS A 729 19.94 -42.27 62.21
N PHE A 730 20.10 -41.45 61.18
CA PHE A 730 21.38 -41.15 60.51
C PHE A 730 21.62 -39.64 60.47
N TYR A 731 22.79 -39.22 59.99
CA TYR A 731 23.19 -37.82 59.97
C TYR A 731 22.54 -37.05 58.81
N VAL A 732 22.49 -35.73 58.89
CA VAL A 732 21.99 -34.83 57.83
C VAL A 732 22.91 -33.61 57.78
N ARG A 733 23.33 -33.19 56.59
CA ARG A 733 23.97 -31.90 56.31
C ARG A 733 23.08 -31.16 55.32
N LEU A 734 22.76 -29.90 55.55
CA LEU A 734 21.93 -29.12 54.63
C LEU A 734 22.76 -28.53 53.48
N VAL A 735 22.07 -28.31 52.36
CA VAL A 735 22.56 -27.66 51.16
C VAL A 735 21.56 -26.61 50.69
N ARG A 736 22.03 -25.61 49.95
CA ARG A 736 21.21 -24.66 49.19
C ARG A 736 21.88 -24.31 47.88
N SER A 737 21.11 -23.76 46.94
CA SER A 737 21.68 -23.12 45.75
C SER A 737 22.08 -21.68 46.08
N LYS A 738 23.14 -21.18 45.43
CA LYS A 738 23.46 -19.75 45.39
C LYS A 738 22.32 -18.97 44.69
N ARG A 739 22.02 -17.77 45.18
CA ARG A 739 21.06 -16.83 44.57
C ARG A 739 21.69 -16.08 43.39
#